data_AF-A0A1E5GAT5-F1
#
_entry.id   AF-A0A1E5GAT5-F1
#
_cell.length_a   1.000
_cell.length_b   1.000
_cell.length_c   1.000
_cell.angle_alpha   90.00
_cell.angle_beta   90.00
_cell.angle_gamma   90.00
#
_symmetry.space_group_name_H-M   'P 1'
#
loop_
_entity.id
_entity.type
_entity.pdbx_description
1 polymer ?
#
loop_
_entity_poly.entity_id
_entity_poly.type
_entity_poly.pdbx_seq_one_letter_code
_entity_poly.pdbx_strand_id
1 'polypeptide(L)'
;MKKIQSKLIHMMMVAITAGLSTSPFINAMAEEVKEPSQMEALVKEPKSIPANSLDATDQTIFGANALVPDAEENQANQLLAAMNKAISLGKYLYIPKGTYYIEYTRVFPSNSVMIGDEEGATIFKNRTTNDINLGSANQYGNRSVLTFKNLFFDGLSINTDMFKNVTLDSCVFYNPVSNFQVFLEFSENATIKNNIFLRDVDHAKGQDSPVGGAAWNHTIYLGGYTTAKDKLNQYQYNTLVENNLIGAKIDELDALKYVQKNADGLANTITRLQHALEDEQSIVLERNEQNIISTGINSFSTLKKARILNNIFYSNKDNEETNGFITQDHVTYLRGSTDVVLAGNHVRGWFNGSWGGFKFKSGREISIMNNYFRNTGLIMTDDPEIGVVETTDRVSMYKDIFVANNTFDFKYWDGGYRIGMEFSAQQAPDKTSISNGVFINNRYIHFSNTKKADLLLYNPTTKTGFHPTNNSHVSGNTRDDGAHNGFSIVYGWTAEDYEKMNPDWESIYKPSGYNEYVALPIPEKNMLPSAVPTTIKLGDEVQASDLVKNTFDKDEATPVARIMNPNELESVGIHRINVELTYPTGFMCVIRVPVTVEGSSEETTEITANPFTVKLSEVSHLTAEQVIEKAQAKAISMPSNEEQELTVNYSELKEATEAGVYKVIFESNGVQKEIDITVEEDEQPEETIEITAEPFTIRLSEIQELTDARVIELAQAKAVLIPSNIEQTLTVDYSTLKEATEAGIYTIVFEANGHQKEIEITVEADDAQIEETTEINAYPFTVKLSELKNLTADQIIEKAQATAILSPSGERQELRVDYLSLQAATEAGIYKVIFESNGVQKEIDVTVELDEEQPEGITEITAEPFTIKLSEIESLTETMVIEKAKAVSMLNGENQEITVDLRSLKEATTTGVYTIILISNGVQKEVEVTVEADIEQPVEITEITAEPFTIKLSEVNALTETQIIEKAQAKAVLIPSGKEQALTVKYSSLLEAARAGSYKIVFESNGVQKEIEVIVEDDIEQIEETTEISAESFTIRLSEVNTLTAKQIIEKAKAKAILTPSGKEQELALEYTELKAAKQIGVYKVTFKSNDVQKQVEVIVEANEELQKEITQITAEPFTVKLSEVKSLTENQVIEKARAKAVLLPSREEQVLSVKYSALREATEVGNYKVTFTSNDVQKEIEVKVVSEDVDIQDTVLGGRNVRVPETSQQEKLHSDTAKKLPETGENNKKYVLVEYMYIVTLLYIGFRFLYIKVVNGNQFSKREK
;
A
#
# COMPACT_ATOMS: atom_id res chain seq x y z
N MET A 1 21.36 -26.99 9.68
CA MET A 1 22.26 -26.22 10.58
C MET A 1 23.09 -27.04 11.60
N LYS A 2 22.56 -27.67 12.66
CA LYS A 2 23.39 -28.24 13.77
C LYS A 2 24.55 -29.18 13.36
N LYS A 3 24.40 -29.99 12.30
CA LYS A 3 25.49 -30.82 11.74
C LYS A 3 26.63 -30.01 11.09
N ILE A 4 26.32 -28.83 10.53
CA ILE A 4 27.30 -27.92 9.90
C ILE A 4 28.08 -27.19 11.00
N GLN A 5 27.40 -26.62 12.00
CA GLN A 5 28.06 -26.06 13.20
C GLN A 5 28.99 -27.07 13.87
N SER A 6 28.55 -28.33 14.03
CA SER A 6 29.38 -29.41 14.61
C SER A 6 30.64 -29.68 13.78
N LYS A 7 30.55 -29.69 12.44
CA LYS A 7 31.73 -29.79 11.53
C LYS A 7 32.64 -28.57 11.61
N LEU A 8 32.09 -27.35 11.60
CA LEU A 8 32.86 -26.10 11.66
C LEU A 8 33.69 -26.00 12.95
N ILE A 9 33.06 -26.28 14.10
CA ILE A 9 33.72 -26.29 15.41
C ILE A 9 34.80 -27.37 15.47
N HIS A 10 34.56 -28.55 14.89
CA HIS A 10 35.56 -29.62 14.85
C HIS A 10 36.76 -29.26 13.97
N MET A 11 36.55 -28.66 12.79
CA MET A 11 37.64 -28.22 11.90
C MET A 11 38.43 -27.04 12.50
N MET A 12 37.78 -26.09 13.16
CA MET A 12 38.46 -25.02 13.89
C MET A 12 39.31 -25.56 15.06
N MET A 13 38.81 -26.52 15.85
CA MET A 13 39.61 -27.16 16.89
C MET A 13 40.83 -27.90 16.33
N VAL A 14 40.69 -28.60 15.20
CA VAL A 14 41.82 -29.29 14.54
C VAL A 14 42.88 -28.29 14.06
N ALA A 15 42.48 -27.16 13.45
CA ALA A 15 43.40 -26.13 13.00
C ALA A 15 44.17 -25.47 14.18
N ILE A 16 43.48 -25.14 15.27
CA ILE A 16 44.08 -24.55 16.48
C ILE A 16 45.06 -25.54 17.14
N THR A 17 44.74 -26.84 17.16
CA THR A 17 45.62 -27.87 17.74
C THR A 17 46.86 -28.15 16.87
N ALA A 18 46.83 -27.78 15.58
CA ALA A 18 47.93 -27.97 14.63
C ALA A 18 48.88 -26.75 14.49
N GLY A 19 48.53 -25.59 15.05
CA GLY A 19 49.42 -24.41 15.08
C GLY A 19 49.64 -23.69 13.74
N LEU A 20 48.73 -23.85 12.77
CA LEU A 20 48.82 -23.21 11.46
C LEU A 20 48.23 -21.79 11.48
N SER A 21 48.87 -20.84 10.81
CA SER A 21 48.37 -19.46 10.69
C SER A 21 47.21 -19.36 9.70
N THR A 22 46.18 -18.59 10.05
CA THR A 22 44.88 -18.55 9.36
C THR A 22 44.86 -17.81 8.01
N SER A 23 45.96 -17.13 7.63
CA SER A 23 45.99 -16.23 6.47
C SER A 23 45.77 -16.89 5.10
N PRO A 24 46.33 -18.07 4.78
CA PRO A 24 46.13 -18.68 3.45
C PRO A 24 44.72 -19.20 3.23
N PHE A 25 44.00 -19.52 4.30
CA PHE A 25 42.68 -20.16 4.24
C PHE A 25 41.54 -19.17 3.99
N ILE A 26 41.73 -17.90 4.38
CA ILE A 26 40.77 -16.82 4.13
C ILE A 26 40.81 -16.41 2.65
N ASN A 27 41.99 -16.34 2.04
CA ASN A 27 42.12 -15.98 0.62
C ASN A 27 41.49 -17.03 -0.31
N ALA A 28 41.62 -18.33 0.01
CA ALA A 28 40.98 -19.40 -0.77
C ALA A 28 39.44 -19.33 -0.73
N MET A 29 38.84 -18.83 0.36
CA MET A 29 37.39 -18.60 0.43
C MET A 29 36.94 -17.32 -0.31
N ALA A 30 37.85 -16.40 -0.64
CA ALA A 30 37.53 -15.17 -1.36
C ALA A 30 37.50 -15.36 -2.89
N GLU A 31 38.15 -16.40 -3.43
CA GLU A 31 38.13 -16.71 -4.87
C GLU A 31 36.93 -17.58 -5.29
N GLU A 32 36.31 -18.31 -4.35
CA GLU A 32 35.17 -19.21 -4.64
C GLU A 32 33.79 -18.51 -4.57
N VAL A 33 33.74 -17.20 -4.30
CA VAL A 33 32.50 -16.40 -4.16
C VAL A 33 32.52 -15.19 -5.09
N LYS A 34 32.52 -15.44 -6.41
CA LYS A 34 32.55 -14.40 -7.45
C LYS A 34 31.31 -14.29 -8.34
N GLU A 35 30.26 -15.08 -8.12
CA GLU A 35 28.93 -14.87 -8.71
C GLU A 35 27.83 -14.85 -7.64
N PRO A 36 27.32 -13.66 -7.25
CA PRO A 36 26.19 -13.56 -6.31
C PRO A 36 24.87 -14.14 -6.86
N SER A 37 24.71 -14.15 -8.18
CA SER A 37 23.46 -14.50 -8.88
C SER A 37 23.05 -15.98 -8.78
N GLN A 38 23.95 -16.89 -8.42
CA GLN A 38 23.66 -18.34 -8.38
C GLN A 38 23.49 -18.94 -6.97
N MET A 39 23.78 -18.19 -5.90
CA MET A 39 23.57 -18.70 -4.53
C MET A 39 22.14 -18.58 -4.00
N GLU A 40 21.29 -17.70 -4.56
CA GLU A 40 19.88 -17.62 -4.17
C GLU A 40 19.02 -18.76 -4.74
N ALA A 41 19.50 -19.45 -5.78
CA ALA A 41 18.76 -20.52 -6.47
C ALA A 41 18.92 -21.91 -5.83
N LEU A 42 19.85 -22.10 -4.88
CA LEU A 42 20.16 -23.41 -4.31
C LEU A 42 19.99 -23.45 -2.78
N VAL A 43 18.95 -24.17 -2.36
CA VAL A 43 18.55 -24.46 -0.96
C VAL A 43 17.79 -23.34 -0.22
N LYS A 44 16.69 -22.87 -0.83
CA LYS A 44 15.44 -22.76 -0.03
C LYS A 44 14.87 -24.17 0.14
N GLU A 45 14.94 -24.74 1.34
CA GLU A 45 14.10 -25.91 1.66
C GLU A 45 12.63 -25.50 1.48
N PRO A 46 11.74 -26.38 0.97
CA PRO A 46 10.31 -26.08 0.88
C PRO A 46 9.81 -25.73 2.28
N LYS A 47 9.29 -24.51 2.45
CA LYS A 47 8.87 -24.00 3.76
C LYS A 47 7.86 -24.94 4.40
N SER A 48 7.97 -25.12 5.71
CA SER A 48 7.08 -26.02 6.44
C SER A 48 5.65 -25.51 6.40
N ILE A 49 4.79 -26.21 5.66
CA ILE A 49 3.33 -26.11 5.72
C ILE A 49 2.89 -26.00 7.19
N PRO A 50 2.00 -25.05 7.55
CA PRO A 50 1.58 -24.84 8.93
C PRO A 50 1.12 -26.12 9.62
N ALA A 51 1.47 -26.28 10.90
CA ALA A 51 1.05 -27.44 11.68
C ALA A 51 -0.48 -27.61 11.64
N ASN A 52 -0.94 -28.85 11.43
CA ASN A 52 -2.35 -29.23 11.29
C ASN A 52 -3.08 -28.72 10.02
N SER A 53 -2.36 -28.25 9.00
CA SER A 53 -2.96 -27.93 7.68
C SER A 53 -2.67 -28.99 6.61
N LEU A 54 -3.40 -28.92 5.49
CA LEU A 54 -3.16 -29.64 4.24
C LEU A 54 -2.85 -28.62 3.15
N ASP A 55 -1.84 -28.87 2.32
CA ASP A 55 -1.50 -28.02 1.17
C ASP A 55 -2.51 -28.25 0.03
N ALA A 56 -3.26 -27.20 -0.33
CA ALA A 56 -4.29 -27.25 -1.35
C ALA A 56 -3.81 -27.66 -2.76
N THR A 57 -2.51 -27.56 -3.04
CA THR A 57 -1.91 -27.98 -4.32
C THR A 57 -1.51 -29.46 -4.35
N ASP A 58 -1.59 -30.18 -3.23
CA ASP A 58 -1.20 -31.59 -3.15
C ASP A 58 -2.18 -32.49 -3.92
N GLN A 59 -1.80 -32.82 -5.17
CA GLN A 59 -2.55 -33.72 -6.05
C GLN A 59 -2.73 -35.12 -5.46
N THR A 60 -1.90 -35.57 -4.51
CA THR A 60 -2.08 -36.88 -3.84
C THR A 60 -3.24 -36.87 -2.85
N ILE A 61 -3.59 -35.69 -2.29
CA ILE A 61 -4.67 -35.49 -1.33
C ILE A 61 -5.97 -35.08 -2.03
N PHE A 62 -5.87 -34.17 -3.00
CA PHE A 62 -7.03 -33.51 -3.63
C PHE A 62 -7.33 -33.96 -5.06
N GLY A 63 -6.38 -34.62 -5.75
CA GLY A 63 -6.54 -35.10 -7.13
C GLY A 63 -6.87 -33.95 -8.09
N ALA A 64 -7.90 -34.13 -8.92
CA ALA A 64 -8.40 -33.08 -9.82
C ALA A 64 -9.00 -31.84 -9.09
N ASN A 65 -9.17 -31.90 -7.76
CA ASN A 65 -9.59 -30.77 -6.95
C ASN A 65 -8.42 -30.05 -6.25
N ALA A 66 -7.17 -30.43 -6.56
CA ALA A 66 -6.02 -29.64 -6.15
C ALA A 66 -6.09 -28.27 -6.82
N LEU A 67 -5.75 -27.22 -6.07
CA LEU A 67 -5.52 -25.91 -6.64
C LEU A 67 -4.20 -25.91 -7.41
N VAL A 68 -4.09 -25.05 -8.42
CA VAL A 68 -2.89 -24.88 -9.22
C VAL A 68 -2.53 -23.39 -9.18
N PRO A 69 -1.38 -22.99 -8.61
CA PRO A 69 -1.00 -21.58 -8.57
C PRO A 69 -0.81 -21.06 -10.00
N ASP A 70 -1.26 -19.83 -10.24
CA ASP A 70 -1.09 -19.06 -11.47
C ASP A 70 -1.73 -19.72 -12.73
N ALA A 71 -2.60 -20.70 -12.51
CA ALA A 71 -3.40 -21.31 -13.57
C ALA A 71 -4.59 -20.41 -13.94
N GLU A 72 -4.72 -20.13 -15.25
CA GLU A 72 -5.72 -19.26 -15.87
C GLU A 72 -7.17 -19.72 -15.68
N GLU A 73 -7.39 -21.00 -15.36
CA GLU A 73 -8.71 -21.55 -15.10
C GLU A 73 -9.33 -21.05 -13.78
N ASN A 74 -10.66 -21.01 -13.75
CA ASN A 74 -11.43 -20.64 -12.57
C ASN A 74 -11.52 -21.80 -11.57
N GLN A 75 -10.91 -21.61 -10.40
CA GLN A 75 -10.67 -22.65 -9.39
C GLN A 75 -11.70 -22.64 -8.26
N ALA A 76 -12.76 -21.82 -8.33
CA ALA A 76 -13.73 -21.66 -7.24
C ALA A 76 -14.39 -22.99 -6.80
N ASN A 77 -14.58 -23.96 -7.72
CA ASN A 77 -15.07 -25.31 -7.37
C ASN A 77 -14.02 -26.14 -6.64
N GLN A 78 -12.76 -26.08 -7.07
CA GLN A 78 -11.65 -26.79 -6.47
C GLN A 78 -11.41 -26.27 -5.04
N LEU A 79 -11.44 -24.95 -4.83
CA LEU A 79 -11.31 -24.32 -3.51
C LEU A 79 -12.37 -24.83 -2.52
N LEU A 80 -13.64 -24.91 -2.93
CA LEU A 80 -14.71 -25.45 -2.08
C LEU A 80 -14.56 -26.95 -1.82
N ALA A 81 -14.15 -27.73 -2.83
CA ALA A 81 -13.90 -29.16 -2.68
C ALA A 81 -12.72 -29.45 -1.73
N ALA A 82 -11.62 -28.69 -1.87
CA ALA A 82 -10.45 -28.76 -1.01
C ALA A 82 -10.79 -28.37 0.44
N MET A 83 -11.57 -27.30 0.64
CA MET A 83 -12.04 -26.90 1.97
C MET A 83 -12.90 -27.98 2.63
N ASN A 84 -13.91 -28.51 1.92
CA ASN A 84 -14.73 -29.61 2.43
C ASN A 84 -13.90 -30.86 2.80
N LYS A 85 -12.87 -31.17 2.00
CA LYS A 85 -11.95 -32.27 2.25
C LYS A 85 -11.07 -32.02 3.49
N ALA A 86 -10.51 -30.82 3.66
CA ALA A 86 -9.73 -30.46 4.85
C ALA A 86 -10.57 -30.55 6.13
N ILE A 87 -11.80 -30.01 6.11
CA ILE A 87 -12.76 -30.10 7.22
C ILE A 87 -13.10 -31.56 7.56
N SER A 88 -13.33 -32.41 6.55
CA SER A 88 -13.61 -33.85 6.76
C SER A 88 -12.47 -34.61 7.45
N LEU A 89 -11.26 -34.04 7.45
CA LEU A 89 -10.05 -34.59 8.08
C LEU A 89 -9.66 -33.86 9.38
N GLY A 90 -10.43 -32.86 9.82
CA GLY A 90 -10.10 -32.03 10.98
C GLY A 90 -8.86 -31.15 10.78
N LYS A 91 -8.59 -30.75 9.54
CA LYS A 91 -7.41 -29.98 9.13
C LYS A 91 -7.79 -28.60 8.62
N TYR A 92 -6.85 -27.68 8.70
CA TYR A 92 -6.93 -26.39 8.01
C TYR A 92 -6.52 -26.54 6.54
N LEU A 93 -6.94 -25.62 5.68
CA LEU A 93 -6.46 -25.56 4.30
C LEU A 93 -5.33 -24.53 4.21
N TYR A 94 -4.12 -24.98 3.91
CA TYR A 94 -3.01 -24.12 3.54
C TYR A 94 -3.02 -23.91 2.03
N ILE A 95 -2.76 -22.69 1.58
CA ILE A 95 -2.73 -22.32 0.17
C ILE A 95 -1.40 -21.59 -0.07
N PRO A 96 -0.47 -22.14 -0.87
CA PRO A 96 0.83 -21.51 -1.15
C PRO A 96 0.73 -20.12 -1.83
N LYS A 97 1.85 -19.42 -1.95
CA LYS A 97 1.99 -18.23 -2.83
C LYS A 97 1.50 -18.59 -4.24
N GLY A 98 0.82 -17.64 -4.88
CA GLY A 98 0.31 -17.74 -6.25
C GLY A 98 -1.04 -17.07 -6.41
N THR A 99 -1.43 -16.84 -7.65
CA THR A 99 -2.75 -16.32 -8.04
C THR A 99 -3.72 -17.47 -8.31
N TYR A 100 -4.93 -17.37 -7.78
CA TYR A 100 -6.00 -18.33 -7.99
C TYR A 100 -7.27 -17.58 -8.40
N TYR A 101 -7.79 -17.83 -9.60
CA TYR A 101 -8.98 -17.14 -10.10
C TYR A 101 -10.27 -17.71 -9.48
N ILE A 102 -11.03 -16.85 -8.79
CA ILE A 102 -12.24 -17.19 -8.06
C ILE A 102 -13.36 -16.25 -8.53
N GLU A 103 -14.07 -16.64 -9.59
CA GLU A 103 -14.94 -15.70 -10.35
C GLU A 103 -16.45 -15.95 -10.15
N TYR A 104 -16.85 -16.74 -9.16
CA TYR A 104 -18.25 -16.87 -8.73
C TYR A 104 -18.36 -17.25 -7.25
N THR A 105 -19.33 -16.63 -6.57
CA THR A 105 -19.55 -16.66 -5.11
C THR A 105 -19.43 -18.05 -4.49
N ARG A 106 -18.84 -18.13 -3.29
CA ARG A 106 -18.70 -19.39 -2.54
C ARG A 106 -19.25 -19.34 -1.12
N VAL A 107 -20.10 -20.33 -0.85
CA VAL A 107 -20.65 -20.62 0.47
C VAL A 107 -19.75 -21.63 1.15
N PHE A 108 -19.07 -21.21 2.21
CA PHE A 108 -18.22 -22.10 2.99
C PHE A 108 -19.00 -22.69 4.19
N PRO A 109 -18.78 -23.96 4.54
CA PRO A 109 -19.39 -24.57 5.72
C PRO A 109 -18.75 -24.06 7.02
N SER A 110 -19.35 -24.40 8.15
CA SER A 110 -18.74 -24.25 9.48
C SER A 110 -17.35 -24.89 9.56
N ASN A 111 -16.47 -24.29 10.36
CA ASN A 111 -15.09 -24.75 10.61
C ASN A 111 -14.15 -24.62 9.40
N SER A 112 -14.48 -23.72 8.47
CA SER A 112 -13.60 -23.37 7.36
C SER A 112 -12.45 -22.50 7.84
N VAL A 113 -11.20 -22.97 7.70
CA VAL A 113 -9.99 -22.25 8.10
C VAL A 113 -9.01 -22.27 6.93
N MET A 114 -8.74 -21.11 6.34
CA MET A 114 -7.77 -20.91 5.26
C MET A 114 -6.58 -20.09 5.75
N ILE A 115 -5.38 -20.51 5.36
CA ILE A 115 -4.11 -19.88 5.69
C ILE A 115 -3.31 -19.76 4.38
N GLY A 116 -3.03 -18.53 3.94
CA GLY A 116 -2.11 -18.26 2.84
C GLY A 116 -0.64 -18.25 3.28
N ASP A 117 0.28 -18.09 2.33
CA ASP A 117 1.72 -17.94 2.59
C ASP A 117 1.99 -16.73 3.50
N GLU A 118 2.89 -16.88 4.47
CA GLU A 118 3.15 -15.82 5.45
C GLU A 118 4.16 -14.75 4.99
N GLU A 119 4.93 -15.02 3.94
CA GLU A 119 5.90 -14.06 3.35
C GLU A 119 5.54 -13.66 1.90
N GLY A 120 4.88 -14.54 1.14
CA GLY A 120 4.45 -14.30 -0.23
C GLY A 120 2.96 -13.97 -0.38
N ALA A 121 2.55 -13.52 -1.57
CA ALA A 121 1.15 -13.25 -1.86
C ALA A 121 0.39 -14.52 -2.31
N THR A 122 -0.54 -14.98 -1.48
CA THR A 122 -1.60 -15.92 -1.89
C THR A 122 -2.82 -15.10 -2.30
N ILE A 123 -3.07 -14.98 -3.60
CA ILE A 123 -4.05 -14.05 -4.18
C ILE A 123 -5.27 -14.80 -4.68
N PHE A 124 -6.45 -14.46 -4.14
CA PHE A 124 -7.72 -14.78 -4.79
C PHE A 124 -8.13 -13.61 -5.68
N LYS A 125 -8.33 -13.90 -6.97
CA LYS A 125 -8.57 -12.87 -8.00
C LYS A 125 -9.90 -13.03 -8.70
N ASN A 126 -10.67 -11.95 -8.76
CA ASN A 126 -11.93 -11.85 -9.50
C ASN A 126 -11.70 -11.00 -10.76
N ARG A 127 -11.82 -11.61 -11.94
CA ARG A 127 -11.72 -10.91 -13.24
C ARG A 127 -13.07 -10.44 -13.78
N THR A 128 -14.15 -10.60 -13.02
CA THR A 128 -15.51 -10.24 -13.47
C THR A 128 -15.98 -8.95 -12.82
N THR A 129 -16.88 -8.24 -13.51
CA THR A 129 -17.57 -7.06 -12.96
C THR A 129 -18.67 -7.42 -11.94
N ASN A 130 -18.81 -8.69 -11.55
CA ASN A 130 -19.78 -9.13 -10.56
C ASN A 130 -19.15 -9.11 -9.16
N ASP A 131 -19.93 -8.76 -8.14
CA ASP A 131 -19.51 -8.87 -6.75
C ASP A 131 -19.39 -10.36 -6.32
N ILE A 132 -18.16 -10.85 -6.26
CA ILE A 132 -17.86 -12.22 -5.87
C ILE A 132 -17.57 -12.31 -4.37
N ASN A 133 -18.53 -12.93 -3.67
CA ASN A 133 -18.57 -13.01 -2.23
C ASN A 133 -18.03 -14.38 -1.73
N LEU A 134 -17.29 -14.38 -0.61
CA LEU A 134 -16.87 -15.59 0.11
C LEU A 134 -17.48 -15.64 1.51
N GLY A 135 -18.19 -16.72 1.83
CA GLY A 135 -18.74 -16.98 3.17
C GLY A 135 -20.14 -17.62 3.14
N SER A 136 -21.19 -16.82 2.99
CA SER A 136 -22.59 -17.25 3.08
C SER A 136 -23.37 -17.16 1.76
N ALA A 137 -24.58 -17.72 1.77
CA ALA A 137 -25.65 -17.35 0.87
C ALA A 137 -27.00 -17.54 1.57
N ASN A 138 -27.51 -16.51 2.26
CA ASN A 138 -28.92 -16.35 2.65
C ASN A 138 -29.60 -17.61 3.22
N GLN A 139 -28.89 -18.36 4.07
CA GLN A 139 -29.37 -19.63 4.61
C GLN A 139 -29.31 -19.61 6.14
N TYR A 140 -30.50 -19.47 6.74
CA TYR A 140 -30.71 -19.39 8.18
C TYR A 140 -30.34 -20.69 8.93
N GLY A 141 -29.04 -20.91 9.18
CA GLY A 141 -28.52 -21.93 10.09
C GLY A 141 -27.31 -21.42 10.87
N ASN A 142 -27.21 -21.76 12.16
CA ASN A 142 -26.08 -21.37 13.01
C ASN A 142 -24.77 -21.98 12.48
N ARG A 143 -23.77 -21.14 12.17
CA ARG A 143 -22.42 -21.58 11.78
C ARG A 143 -21.38 -21.17 12.84
N SER A 144 -20.31 -21.96 13.00
CA SER A 144 -19.51 -21.92 14.24
C SER A 144 -18.15 -21.22 14.15
N VAL A 145 -17.45 -21.32 13.02
CA VAL A 145 -16.09 -20.78 12.82
C VAL A 145 -15.89 -20.52 11.33
N LEU A 146 -15.28 -19.38 10.99
CA LEU A 146 -14.74 -19.06 9.68
C LEU A 146 -13.45 -18.26 9.88
N THR A 147 -12.34 -18.72 9.31
CA THR A 147 -11.04 -18.05 9.44
C THR A 147 -10.39 -17.88 8.09
N PHE A 148 -9.98 -16.65 7.78
CA PHE A 148 -9.08 -16.29 6.70
C PHE A 148 -7.84 -15.64 7.30
N LYS A 149 -6.66 -16.15 6.95
CA LYS A 149 -5.38 -15.59 7.41
C LYS A 149 -4.37 -15.52 6.27
N ASN A 150 -3.60 -14.42 6.18
CA ASN A 150 -2.54 -14.22 5.19
C ASN A 150 -3.01 -14.33 3.71
N LEU A 151 -4.20 -13.81 3.40
CA LEU A 151 -4.77 -13.88 2.05
C LEU A 151 -4.92 -12.49 1.43
N PHE A 152 -4.69 -12.41 0.12
CA PHE A 152 -4.94 -11.25 -0.71
C PHE A 152 -6.24 -11.46 -1.49
N PHE A 153 -7.09 -10.43 -1.56
CA PHE A 153 -8.38 -10.44 -2.23
C PHE A 153 -8.43 -9.30 -3.26
N ASP A 154 -8.28 -9.66 -4.53
CA ASP A 154 -8.30 -8.78 -5.69
C ASP A 154 -9.70 -8.81 -6.31
N GLY A 155 -10.54 -7.83 -5.96
CA GLY A 155 -11.93 -7.74 -6.42
C GLY A 155 -12.93 -8.71 -5.79
N LEU A 156 -12.57 -9.37 -4.67
CA LEU A 156 -13.49 -10.19 -3.87
C LEU A 156 -13.91 -9.52 -2.55
N SER A 157 -15.09 -9.91 -2.07
CA SER A 157 -15.68 -9.48 -0.80
C SER A 157 -15.85 -10.67 0.16
N ILE A 158 -15.79 -10.42 1.48
CA ILE A 158 -16.21 -11.39 2.50
C ILE A 158 -17.61 -11.05 2.96
N ASN A 159 -18.52 -12.02 2.90
CA ASN A 159 -19.90 -11.82 3.32
C ASN A 159 -20.40 -13.02 4.14
N THR A 160 -20.80 -12.76 5.38
CA THR A 160 -21.23 -13.80 6.33
C THR A 160 -22.56 -13.44 6.97
N ASP A 161 -23.52 -14.37 6.89
CA ASP A 161 -24.72 -14.36 7.71
C ASP A 161 -24.56 -15.37 8.85
N MET A 162 -24.83 -14.97 10.09
CA MET A 162 -25.01 -15.88 11.24
C MET A 162 -23.83 -16.80 11.58
N PHE A 163 -22.61 -16.40 11.21
CA PHE A 163 -21.37 -17.07 11.62
C PHE A 163 -20.91 -16.59 12.99
N LYS A 164 -20.73 -17.50 13.93
CA LYS A 164 -19.95 -17.26 15.14
C LYS A 164 -18.46 -17.39 14.83
N ASN A 165 -17.63 -16.73 15.63
CA ASN A 165 -16.16 -16.79 15.60
C ASN A 165 -15.57 -16.60 14.19
N VAL A 166 -15.95 -15.50 13.52
CA VAL A 166 -15.31 -15.07 12.26
C VAL A 166 -13.95 -14.46 12.59
N THR A 167 -12.89 -14.85 11.89
CA THR A 167 -11.54 -14.28 12.04
C THR A 167 -10.97 -13.88 10.68
N LEU A 168 -10.65 -12.60 10.52
CA LEU A 168 -9.85 -12.06 9.42
C LEU A 168 -8.55 -11.53 10.02
N ASP A 169 -7.42 -12.20 9.75
CA ASP A 169 -6.12 -11.86 10.31
C ASP A 169 -5.07 -11.66 9.23
N SER A 170 -4.47 -10.47 9.16
CA SER A 170 -3.36 -10.18 8.24
C SER A 170 -3.72 -10.36 6.75
N CYS A 171 -4.98 -10.10 6.38
CA CYS A 171 -5.44 -10.12 4.99
C CYS A 171 -5.33 -8.75 4.30
N VAL A 172 -5.25 -8.75 2.97
CA VAL A 172 -5.19 -7.53 2.15
C VAL A 172 -6.35 -7.54 1.16
N PHE A 173 -7.12 -6.46 1.10
CA PHE A 173 -8.26 -6.29 0.20
C PHE A 173 -8.00 -5.10 -0.72
N TYR A 174 -8.13 -5.29 -2.04
CA TYR A 174 -7.91 -4.25 -3.04
C TYR A 174 -8.80 -4.48 -4.28
N ASN A 175 -8.82 -3.50 -5.20
CA ASN A 175 -9.67 -3.48 -6.39
C ASN A 175 -11.16 -3.86 -6.16
N PRO A 176 -11.81 -3.41 -5.06
CA PRO A 176 -13.09 -3.98 -4.64
C PRO A 176 -14.24 -3.69 -5.62
N VAL A 177 -14.82 -4.75 -6.18
CA VAL A 177 -16.04 -4.68 -7.02
C VAL A 177 -17.30 -4.38 -6.19
N SER A 178 -17.30 -4.71 -4.90
CA SER A 178 -18.43 -4.49 -3.99
C SER A 178 -18.40 -3.11 -3.32
N ASN A 179 -19.57 -2.64 -2.87
CA ASN A 179 -19.69 -1.51 -1.95
C ASN A 179 -19.09 -1.80 -0.56
N PHE A 180 -18.96 -3.08 -0.15
CA PHE A 180 -18.33 -3.50 1.11
C PHE A 180 -17.25 -4.55 0.86
N GLN A 181 -16.04 -4.36 1.40
CA GLN A 181 -14.99 -5.39 1.37
C GLN A 181 -15.27 -6.50 2.39
N VAL A 182 -15.83 -6.15 3.55
CA VAL A 182 -16.25 -7.10 4.59
C VAL A 182 -17.67 -6.76 5.04
N PHE A 183 -18.57 -7.73 4.98
CA PHE A 183 -19.95 -7.62 5.42
C PHE A 183 -20.28 -8.75 6.41
N LEU A 184 -20.36 -8.41 7.70
CA LEU A 184 -20.76 -9.35 8.75
C LEU A 184 -22.17 -8.99 9.23
N GLU A 185 -23.16 -9.83 8.88
CA GLU A 185 -24.51 -9.75 9.43
C GLU A 185 -24.72 -10.86 10.49
N PHE A 186 -24.91 -10.41 11.73
CA PHE A 186 -25.09 -11.22 12.92
C PHE A 186 -23.94 -12.21 13.18
N SER A 187 -22.83 -11.69 13.71
CA SER A 187 -21.72 -12.49 14.23
C SER A 187 -21.53 -12.30 15.73
N GLU A 188 -21.18 -13.39 16.42
CA GLU A 188 -20.67 -13.40 17.79
C GLU A 188 -19.17 -13.71 17.77
N ASN A 189 -18.36 -12.95 18.51
CA ASN A 189 -16.90 -13.13 18.62
C ASN A 189 -16.13 -12.91 17.30
N ALA A 190 -16.58 -11.98 16.46
CA ALA A 190 -15.83 -11.61 15.26
C ALA A 190 -14.50 -10.91 15.62
N THR A 191 -13.43 -11.27 14.93
CA THR A 191 -12.09 -10.66 15.06
C THR A 191 -11.61 -10.23 13.67
N ILE A 192 -11.37 -8.94 13.48
CA ILE A 192 -10.82 -8.36 12.25
C ILE A 192 -9.54 -7.64 12.66
N LYS A 193 -8.36 -8.22 12.40
CA LYS A 193 -7.09 -7.63 12.83
C LYS A 193 -5.93 -7.70 11.84
N ASN A 194 -5.00 -6.76 11.95
CA ASN A 194 -3.80 -6.68 11.11
C ASN A 194 -4.07 -6.54 9.59
N ASN A 195 -5.31 -6.28 9.17
CA ASN A 195 -5.69 -6.29 7.76
C ASN A 195 -5.43 -4.93 7.09
N ILE A 196 -5.26 -4.95 5.76
CA ILE A 196 -5.17 -3.76 4.92
C ILE A 196 -6.37 -3.72 3.97
N PHE A 197 -7.01 -2.56 3.85
CA PHE A 197 -8.13 -2.32 2.95
C PHE A 197 -7.84 -1.13 2.04
N LEU A 198 -7.80 -1.38 0.74
CA LEU A 198 -7.44 -0.43 -0.31
C LEU A 198 -8.61 -0.24 -1.27
N ARG A 199 -8.80 0.98 -1.77
CA ARG A 199 -9.74 1.32 -2.85
C ARG A 199 -9.25 2.55 -3.59
N ASP A 200 -8.99 2.42 -4.89
CA ASP A 200 -8.72 3.55 -5.78
C ASP A 200 -10.00 4.25 -6.25
N VAL A 201 -9.82 5.29 -7.07
CA VAL A 201 -10.92 6.12 -7.56
C VAL A 201 -11.81 5.43 -8.60
N ASP A 202 -11.33 4.41 -9.31
CA ASP A 202 -12.09 3.75 -10.38
C ASP A 202 -12.95 2.61 -9.82
N HIS A 203 -12.42 1.87 -8.85
CA HIS A 203 -13.16 0.97 -7.96
C HIS A 203 -14.06 1.71 -6.93
N ALA A 204 -14.02 3.05 -6.91
CA ALA A 204 -14.96 3.91 -6.19
C ALA A 204 -16.06 4.52 -7.09
N LYS A 205 -15.98 4.37 -8.42
CA LYS A 205 -16.88 4.98 -9.42
C LYS A 205 -17.94 4.03 -10.00
N GLY A 206 -17.63 2.76 -10.27
CA GLY A 206 -18.55 1.79 -10.88
C GLY A 206 -19.34 0.95 -9.86
N GLN A 207 -20.42 0.23 -10.20
CA GLN A 207 -21.37 0.28 -11.33
C GLN A 207 -22.80 0.33 -10.74
N ASP A 208 -23.82 0.71 -11.50
CA ASP A 208 -25.22 0.83 -11.03
C ASP A 208 -25.47 1.83 -9.86
N SER A 209 -24.96 3.06 -9.98
CA SER A 209 -25.66 4.21 -9.38
C SER A 209 -26.61 4.81 -10.42
N PRO A 210 -27.93 4.53 -10.38
CA PRO A 210 -28.87 5.06 -11.35
C PRO A 210 -29.10 6.56 -11.12
N VAL A 211 -28.42 7.38 -11.92
CA VAL A 211 -28.71 8.82 -12.12
C VAL A 211 -28.58 9.65 -10.83
N GLY A 212 -27.34 9.95 -10.42
CA GLY A 212 -27.04 11.04 -9.49
C GLY A 212 -27.01 10.68 -8.00
N GLY A 213 -26.93 9.40 -7.64
CA GLY A 213 -26.53 8.97 -6.29
C GLY A 213 -25.01 8.80 -6.20
N ALA A 214 -24.40 9.12 -5.05
CA ALA A 214 -23.02 8.70 -4.78
C ALA A 214 -22.96 7.18 -4.52
N ALA A 215 -21.92 6.52 -5.01
CA ALA A 215 -21.60 5.15 -4.61
C ALA A 215 -21.21 5.11 -3.12
N TRP A 216 -21.65 4.07 -2.40
CA TRP A 216 -21.46 3.94 -0.96
C TRP A 216 -20.17 3.15 -0.69
N ASN A 217 -19.03 3.82 -0.86
CA ASN A 217 -17.70 3.23 -0.76
C ASN A 217 -17.33 2.89 0.68
N HIS A 218 -17.82 1.75 1.18
CA HIS A 218 -17.65 1.31 2.54
C HIS A 218 -16.60 0.19 2.65
N THR A 219 -15.93 0.10 3.80
CA THR A 219 -14.95 -0.97 4.05
C THR A 219 -15.59 -2.13 4.81
N ILE A 220 -16.04 -1.90 6.04
CA ILE A 220 -16.53 -2.95 6.95
C ILE A 220 -17.98 -2.66 7.38
N TYR A 221 -18.88 -3.63 7.24
CA TYR A 221 -20.18 -3.65 7.91
C TYR A 221 -20.19 -4.62 9.09
N LEU A 222 -20.66 -4.13 10.24
CA LEU A 222 -20.80 -4.87 11.50
C LEU A 222 -22.23 -4.69 12.01
N GLY A 223 -23.17 -5.46 11.47
CA GLY A 223 -24.59 -5.30 11.78
C GLY A 223 -25.28 -6.62 12.12
N GLY A 224 -26.58 -6.52 12.31
CA GLY A 224 -27.46 -7.60 12.72
C GLY A 224 -28.88 -7.21 12.36
N TYR A 225 -29.82 -8.13 12.54
CA TYR A 225 -31.13 -8.05 11.91
C TYR A 225 -32.30 -8.19 12.89
N THR A 226 -33.48 -7.78 12.43
CA THR A 226 -34.74 -7.89 13.16
C THR A 226 -35.76 -8.67 12.33
N THR A 227 -36.27 -9.81 12.83
CA THR A 227 -37.33 -10.55 12.11
C THR A 227 -38.71 -10.04 12.51
N ALA A 228 -39.54 -9.74 11.52
CA ALA A 228 -40.93 -9.31 11.74
C ALA A 228 -41.81 -10.39 12.40
N LYS A 229 -41.39 -11.66 12.34
CA LYS A 229 -42.15 -12.82 12.81
C LYS A 229 -42.02 -13.05 14.32
N ASP A 230 -40.82 -12.88 14.86
CA ASP A 230 -40.50 -13.32 16.23
C ASP A 230 -40.16 -12.15 17.18
N LYS A 231 -40.03 -10.91 16.66
CA LYS A 231 -39.57 -9.71 17.41
C LYS A 231 -38.22 -9.91 18.11
N LEU A 232 -37.40 -10.84 17.63
CA LEU A 232 -36.06 -11.07 18.12
C LEU A 232 -35.10 -10.15 17.36
N ASN A 233 -34.45 -9.23 18.09
CA ASN A 233 -33.27 -8.54 17.62
C ASN A 233 -32.09 -9.53 17.71
N GLN A 234 -31.34 -9.71 16.62
CA GLN A 234 -30.12 -10.51 16.60
C GLN A 234 -28.92 -9.59 16.45
N TYR A 235 -28.07 -9.55 17.48
CA TYR A 235 -27.05 -8.51 17.65
C TYR A 235 -25.67 -8.95 17.14
N GLN A 236 -24.95 -8.06 16.45
CA GLN A 236 -23.49 -8.18 16.31
C GLN A 236 -22.86 -8.03 17.70
N TYR A 237 -22.16 -9.05 18.18
CA TYR A 237 -21.77 -9.13 19.59
C TYR A 237 -20.29 -9.51 19.78
N ASN A 238 -19.64 -8.86 20.75
CA ASN A 238 -18.27 -9.17 21.17
C ASN A 238 -17.27 -9.11 20.01
N THR A 239 -17.23 -8.00 19.28
CA THR A 239 -16.41 -7.84 18.07
C THR A 239 -15.11 -7.07 18.36
N LEU A 240 -13.98 -7.62 17.95
CA LEU A 240 -12.67 -6.97 17.98
C LEU A 240 -12.28 -6.50 16.57
N VAL A 241 -11.95 -5.23 16.43
CA VAL A 241 -11.37 -4.63 15.22
C VAL A 241 -10.06 -3.94 15.61
N GLU A 242 -8.92 -4.54 15.29
CA GLU A 242 -7.63 -4.17 15.88
C GLU A 242 -6.47 -4.09 14.87
N ASN A 243 -5.60 -3.07 14.95
CA ASN A 243 -4.41 -2.97 14.09
C ASN A 243 -4.70 -3.05 12.58
N ASN A 244 -5.84 -2.52 12.09
CA ASN A 244 -6.13 -2.51 10.65
C ASN A 244 -5.74 -1.17 10.00
N LEU A 245 -5.30 -1.22 8.75
CA LEU A 245 -5.09 -0.06 7.87
C LEU A 245 -6.26 0.04 6.89
N ILE A 246 -7.10 1.05 7.07
CA ILE A 246 -8.30 1.32 6.26
C ILE A 246 -8.03 2.55 5.40
N GLY A 247 -7.63 2.28 4.15
CA GLY A 247 -7.14 3.25 3.18
C GLY A 247 -5.66 3.59 3.38
N ALA A 248 -4.96 3.84 2.29
CA ALA A 248 -3.56 4.28 2.28
C ALA A 248 -3.22 5.00 0.98
N LYS A 249 -2.10 5.71 0.95
CA LYS A 249 -1.33 5.89 -0.27
C LYS A 249 -0.19 4.87 -0.30
N ILE A 250 0.17 4.36 -1.47
CA ILE A 250 1.18 3.32 -1.62
C ILE A 250 2.58 3.84 -1.29
N ASP A 251 2.90 5.08 -1.66
CA ASP A 251 4.18 5.74 -1.35
C ASP A 251 4.36 6.05 0.16
N GLU A 252 3.27 6.13 0.93
CA GLU A 252 3.27 6.43 2.37
C GLU A 252 3.32 5.15 3.26
N LEU A 253 3.34 3.93 2.68
CA LEU A 253 3.32 2.65 3.42
C LEU A 253 4.49 2.48 4.40
N ASP A 254 5.68 3.02 4.09
CA ASP A 254 6.82 2.91 5.01
C ASP A 254 6.61 3.72 6.29
N ALA A 255 6.05 4.93 6.21
CA ALA A 255 5.72 5.74 7.37
C ALA A 255 4.60 5.10 8.21
N LEU A 256 3.59 4.51 7.55
CA LEU A 256 2.43 3.88 8.20
C LEU A 256 2.81 2.73 9.15
N LYS A 257 3.91 2.00 8.88
CA LYS A 257 4.44 0.96 9.79
C LYS A 257 4.81 1.47 11.18
N TYR A 258 5.10 2.77 11.34
CA TYR A 258 5.59 3.37 12.59
C TYR A 258 4.55 4.25 13.30
N VAL A 259 3.45 4.62 12.63
CA VAL A 259 2.36 5.42 13.22
C VAL A 259 1.80 4.75 14.47
N GLN A 260 1.74 3.42 14.49
CA GLN A 260 1.26 2.63 15.64
C GLN A 260 2.41 1.89 16.31
N LYS A 261 2.72 2.28 17.54
CA LYS A 261 3.71 1.59 18.37
C LYS A 261 3.13 0.26 18.85
N ASN A 262 3.93 -0.81 18.74
CA ASN A 262 3.59 -2.21 19.09
C ASN A 262 2.58 -2.91 18.15
N ALA A 263 2.49 -2.49 16.88
CA ALA A 263 1.59 -3.08 15.88
C ALA A 263 2.32 -4.03 14.89
N ASP A 264 3.26 -4.85 15.37
CA ASP A 264 4.14 -5.71 14.56
C ASP A 264 3.38 -6.57 13.53
N GLY A 265 2.17 -7.04 13.86
CA GLY A 265 1.32 -7.80 12.93
C GLY A 265 0.84 -6.99 11.71
N LEU A 266 0.48 -5.73 11.89
CA LEU A 266 0.15 -4.83 10.78
C LEU A 266 1.42 -4.47 9.99
N ALA A 267 2.54 -4.19 10.67
CA ALA A 267 3.80 -3.87 10.00
C ALA A 267 4.31 -5.02 9.12
N ASN A 268 4.14 -6.27 9.56
CA ASN A 268 4.41 -7.46 8.75
C ASN A 268 3.47 -7.57 7.54
N THR A 269 2.18 -7.25 7.71
CA THR A 269 1.21 -7.28 6.59
C THR A 269 1.49 -6.19 5.57
N ILE A 270 1.90 -4.99 6.01
CA ILE A 270 2.37 -3.90 5.12
C ILE A 270 3.63 -4.36 4.38
N THR A 271 4.60 -4.96 5.07
CA THR A 271 5.84 -5.45 4.45
C THR A 271 5.56 -6.52 3.38
N ARG A 272 4.60 -7.44 3.63
CA ARG A 272 4.17 -8.43 2.65
C ARG A 272 3.46 -7.82 1.45
N LEU A 273 2.63 -6.78 1.65
CA LEU A 273 2.06 -6.00 0.54
C LEU A 273 3.16 -5.30 -0.27
N GLN A 274 4.14 -4.68 0.39
CA GLN A 274 5.26 -4.02 -0.30
C GLN A 274 6.07 -5.01 -1.15
N HIS A 275 6.42 -6.20 -0.62
CA HIS A 275 7.07 -7.24 -1.42
C HIS A 275 6.19 -7.71 -2.61
N ALA A 276 4.87 -7.77 -2.45
CA ALA A 276 3.95 -8.17 -3.50
C ALA A 276 3.72 -7.09 -4.58
N LEU A 277 4.06 -5.83 -4.29
CA LEU A 277 4.09 -4.72 -5.25
C LEU A 277 5.47 -4.56 -5.91
N GLU A 278 6.53 -5.00 -5.23
CA GLU A 278 7.91 -5.06 -5.76
C GLU A 278 8.10 -6.27 -6.70
N ASP A 279 7.30 -7.32 -6.55
CA ASP A 279 7.16 -8.46 -7.47
C ASP A 279 6.11 -8.14 -8.54
N GLU A 280 6.55 -7.61 -9.69
CA GLU A 280 5.69 -7.12 -10.78
C GLU A 280 4.68 -8.16 -11.32
N GLN A 281 4.91 -9.46 -11.08
CA GLN A 281 3.98 -10.52 -11.50
C GLN A 281 2.88 -10.81 -10.46
N SER A 282 2.99 -10.28 -9.25
CA SER A 282 2.05 -10.54 -8.15
C SER A 282 0.90 -9.54 -8.09
N ILE A 283 1.18 -8.24 -7.89
CA ILE A 283 0.13 -7.22 -7.71
C ILE A 283 0.47 -5.94 -8.48
N VAL A 284 -0.47 -5.49 -9.30
CA VAL A 284 -0.45 -4.18 -9.97
C VAL A 284 -1.55 -3.31 -9.38
N LEU A 285 -1.20 -2.09 -8.96
CA LEU A 285 -2.12 -1.05 -8.53
C LEU A 285 -1.86 0.20 -9.39
N GLU A 286 -2.79 0.51 -10.30
CA GLU A 286 -2.66 1.59 -11.30
C GLU A 286 -2.53 3.00 -10.71
N ARG A 287 -2.82 3.17 -9.41
CA ARG A 287 -2.86 4.47 -8.73
C ARG A 287 -2.28 4.38 -7.33
N ASN A 288 -1.59 5.44 -6.93
CA ASN A 288 -1.06 5.62 -5.58
C ASN A 288 -2.17 5.81 -4.53
N GLU A 289 -3.20 6.58 -4.89
CA GLU A 289 -4.34 6.93 -4.03
C GLU A 289 -5.30 5.75 -3.86
N GLN A 290 -4.99 4.90 -2.89
CA GLN A 290 -5.78 3.74 -2.49
C GLN A 290 -6.64 4.02 -1.23
N ASN A 291 -6.85 5.30 -0.92
CA ASN A 291 -7.57 5.81 0.25
C ASN A 291 -8.97 6.38 -0.10
N ILE A 292 -9.57 5.96 -1.20
CA ILE A 292 -10.87 6.50 -1.65
C ILE A 292 -12.03 5.81 -0.91
N ILE A 293 -12.21 6.15 0.37
CA ILE A 293 -13.13 5.47 1.30
C ILE A 293 -14.15 6.45 1.90
N SER A 294 -15.44 6.23 1.65
CA SER A 294 -16.51 7.05 2.25
C SER A 294 -16.75 6.73 3.73
N THR A 295 -16.81 5.44 4.09
CA THR A 295 -17.02 4.98 5.48
C THR A 295 -16.09 3.82 5.82
N GLY A 296 -15.34 3.94 6.92
CA GLY A 296 -14.48 2.86 7.42
C GLY A 296 -15.28 1.71 8.04
N ILE A 297 -15.98 1.97 9.16
CA ILE A 297 -16.81 0.96 9.84
C ILE A 297 -18.26 1.43 9.93
N ASN A 298 -19.17 0.67 9.35
CA ASN A 298 -20.60 0.92 9.38
C ASN A 298 -21.31 -0.10 10.29
N SER A 299 -22.25 0.34 11.12
CA SER A 299 -23.11 -0.55 11.90
C SER A 299 -24.54 -0.03 11.98
N PHE A 300 -25.48 -0.87 11.52
CA PHE A 300 -26.90 -0.59 11.64
C PHE A 300 -27.54 -1.37 12.80
N SER A 301 -28.00 -0.61 13.79
CA SER A 301 -29.05 -0.98 14.75
C SER A 301 -28.75 -2.14 15.71
N THR A 302 -27.49 -2.55 15.94
CA THR A 302 -27.23 -3.80 16.68
C THR A 302 -25.84 -4.01 17.34
N LEU A 303 -24.80 -3.20 17.10
CA LEU A 303 -23.44 -3.50 17.60
C LEU A 303 -23.31 -3.42 19.14
N LYS A 304 -22.88 -4.53 19.75
CA LYS A 304 -22.69 -4.66 21.20
C LYS A 304 -21.34 -5.26 21.59
N LYS A 305 -20.75 -4.80 22.69
CA LYS A 305 -19.46 -5.30 23.23
C LYS A 305 -18.31 -5.19 22.22
N ALA A 306 -18.24 -4.09 21.48
CA ALA A 306 -17.22 -3.93 20.44
C ALA A 306 -15.96 -3.24 20.99
N ARG A 307 -14.81 -3.61 20.45
CA ARG A 307 -13.50 -3.02 20.73
C ARG A 307 -12.85 -2.66 19.40
N ILE A 308 -12.73 -1.38 19.11
CA ILE A 308 -12.14 -0.83 17.89
C ILE A 308 -10.83 -0.15 18.31
N LEU A 309 -9.76 -0.92 18.32
CA LEU A 309 -8.50 -0.57 18.97
C LEU A 309 -7.41 -0.36 17.94
N ASN A 310 -6.58 0.67 18.09
CA ASN A 310 -5.36 0.82 17.29
C ASN A 310 -5.58 0.62 15.78
N ASN A 311 -6.58 1.24 15.14
CA ASN A 311 -6.72 1.20 13.68
C ASN A 311 -6.21 2.51 13.06
N ILE A 312 -5.64 2.43 11.85
CA ILE A 312 -5.35 3.59 11.03
C ILE A 312 -6.51 3.73 10.04
N PHE A 313 -7.26 4.81 10.19
CA PHE A 313 -8.25 5.25 9.21
C PHE A 313 -7.63 6.38 8.40
N TYR A 314 -7.52 6.20 7.09
CA TYR A 314 -7.02 7.21 6.17
C TYR A 314 -7.92 7.29 4.93
N SER A 315 -8.57 8.44 4.74
CA SER A 315 -9.41 8.71 3.56
C SER A 315 -8.92 9.92 2.75
N ASN A 316 -9.61 10.22 1.66
CA ASN A 316 -9.12 11.06 0.57
C ASN A 316 -9.40 12.58 0.70
N LYS A 317 -9.86 13.10 1.85
CA LYS A 317 -9.95 14.57 2.05
C LYS A 317 -8.60 15.24 2.27
N ASP A 318 -7.57 14.49 2.65
CA ASP A 318 -6.19 14.95 2.77
C ASP A 318 -5.43 14.90 1.42
N ASN A 319 -6.07 14.49 0.32
CA ASN A 319 -5.45 14.41 -1.01
C ASN A 319 -5.57 15.77 -1.73
N GLU A 320 -4.51 16.15 -2.47
CA GLU A 320 -4.46 17.40 -3.24
C GLU A 320 -5.57 17.45 -4.31
N GLU A 321 -5.74 16.35 -5.05
CA GLU A 321 -6.91 16.13 -5.88
C GLU A 321 -8.10 15.61 -5.04
N THR A 322 -8.84 16.51 -4.38
CA THR A 322 -10.15 16.15 -3.85
C THR A 322 -11.12 15.94 -5.00
N ASN A 323 -11.13 14.73 -5.55
CA ASN A 323 -11.60 14.36 -6.89
C ASN A 323 -13.12 14.50 -7.17
N GLY A 324 -13.85 15.38 -6.46
CA GLY A 324 -15.21 15.89 -6.77
C GLY A 324 -16.40 14.93 -6.76
N PHE A 325 -16.20 13.67 -7.14
CA PHE A 325 -17.21 12.69 -7.51
C PHE A 325 -17.61 11.76 -6.36
N ILE A 326 -16.77 11.63 -5.32
CA ILE A 326 -16.99 10.72 -4.19
C ILE A 326 -17.50 11.51 -2.97
N THR A 327 -18.72 11.19 -2.52
CA THR A 327 -19.27 11.75 -1.29
C THR A 327 -18.59 11.12 -0.07
N GLN A 328 -18.19 11.97 0.86
CA GLN A 328 -17.60 11.59 2.14
C GLN A 328 -18.70 11.38 3.18
N ASP A 329 -18.52 10.39 4.04
CA ASP A 329 -19.41 10.05 5.15
C ASP A 329 -18.54 9.81 6.41
N HIS A 330 -18.97 9.03 7.40
CA HIS A 330 -18.27 8.96 8.68
C HIS A 330 -17.13 7.91 8.73
N VAL A 331 -16.09 8.19 9.51
CA VAL A 331 -15.00 7.22 9.80
C VAL A 331 -15.60 5.95 10.40
N THR A 332 -16.48 6.14 11.39
CA THR A 332 -17.37 5.10 11.90
C THR A 332 -18.80 5.63 11.94
N TYR A 333 -19.78 4.84 11.50
CA TYR A 333 -21.19 5.18 11.58
C TYR A 333 -21.95 4.12 12.37
N LEU A 334 -22.08 4.34 13.67
CA LEU A 334 -22.55 3.36 14.65
C LEU A 334 -23.94 3.75 15.17
N ARG A 335 -24.94 2.90 14.97
CA ARG A 335 -26.34 3.18 15.30
C ARG A 335 -26.86 2.23 16.38
N GLY A 336 -27.37 2.78 17.48
CA GLY A 336 -27.98 2.02 18.57
C GLY A 336 -27.02 1.14 19.37
N SER A 337 -25.75 1.53 19.47
CA SER A 337 -24.69 0.68 20.02
C SER A 337 -24.65 0.63 21.56
N THR A 338 -24.06 -0.43 22.13
CA THR A 338 -23.89 -0.60 23.59
C THR A 338 -22.56 -1.28 23.94
N ASP A 339 -21.86 -0.82 24.98
CA ASP A 339 -20.56 -1.37 25.41
C ASP A 339 -19.54 -1.34 24.24
N VAL A 340 -19.22 -0.13 23.77
CA VAL A 340 -18.29 0.07 22.64
C VAL A 340 -17.10 0.90 23.09
N VAL A 341 -15.88 0.39 22.87
CA VAL A 341 -14.63 1.11 23.10
C VAL A 341 -13.97 1.42 21.76
N LEU A 342 -13.57 2.68 21.54
CA LEU A 342 -12.69 3.10 20.47
C LEU A 342 -11.44 3.71 21.09
N ALA A 343 -10.29 3.07 20.97
CA ALA A 343 -9.06 3.57 21.58
C ALA A 343 -7.79 3.39 20.75
N GLY A 344 -6.84 4.32 20.87
CA GLY A 344 -5.54 4.25 20.18
C GLY A 344 -5.61 4.39 18.65
N ASN A 345 -6.76 4.76 18.08
CA ASN A 345 -6.92 4.87 16.62
C ASN A 345 -6.27 6.16 16.08
N HIS A 346 -5.69 6.09 14.89
CA HIS A 346 -5.27 7.25 14.09
C HIS A 346 -6.33 7.50 13.02
N VAL A 347 -6.79 8.73 12.87
CA VAL A 347 -7.86 9.10 11.94
C VAL A 347 -7.45 10.34 11.15
N ARG A 348 -7.40 10.25 9.82
CA ARG A 348 -7.05 11.38 8.94
C ARG A 348 -7.77 11.35 7.59
N GLY A 349 -7.92 12.50 6.95
CA GLY A 349 -8.50 12.61 5.61
C GLY A 349 -10.02 12.38 5.54
N TRP A 350 -10.73 12.67 6.62
CA TRP A 350 -12.19 12.89 6.63
C TRP A 350 -12.51 14.38 6.83
N PHE A 351 -13.75 14.76 6.53
CA PHE A 351 -14.26 16.12 6.70
C PHE A 351 -14.29 16.58 8.17
N ASN A 352 -13.97 17.85 8.42
CA ASN A 352 -14.16 18.52 9.71
C ASN A 352 -15.60 19.04 9.85
N GLY A 353 -16.54 18.15 10.21
CA GLY A 353 -17.93 18.51 10.46
C GLY A 353 -18.92 17.37 10.18
N SER A 354 -20.12 17.68 9.70
CA SER A 354 -21.29 16.78 9.66
C SER A 354 -21.17 15.51 8.80
N TRP A 355 -20.05 15.31 8.10
CA TRP A 355 -19.75 14.22 7.15
C TRP A 355 -18.36 13.62 7.37
N GLY A 356 -17.93 13.52 8.63
CA GLY A 356 -16.64 12.90 9.00
C GLY A 356 -16.64 12.41 10.45
N GLY A 357 -15.47 11.98 10.93
CA GLY A 357 -15.27 11.61 12.32
C GLY A 357 -15.96 10.31 12.76
N PHE A 358 -15.86 9.98 14.05
CA PHE A 358 -16.66 8.92 14.65
C PHE A 358 -18.08 9.42 14.89
N LYS A 359 -19.10 8.73 14.38
CA LYS A 359 -20.50 9.09 14.58
C LYS A 359 -21.30 8.01 15.29
N PHE A 360 -22.05 8.46 16.28
CA PHE A 360 -23.05 7.68 16.98
C PHE A 360 -24.45 8.22 16.69
N LYS A 361 -25.41 7.30 16.52
CA LYS A 361 -26.85 7.60 16.59
C LYS A 361 -27.46 6.85 17.76
N SER A 362 -27.57 7.53 18.90
CA SER A 362 -27.89 6.95 20.21
C SER A 362 -26.98 5.78 20.65
N GLY A 363 -26.90 5.56 21.96
CA GLY A 363 -26.20 4.43 22.53
C GLY A 363 -25.90 4.60 24.01
N ARG A 364 -25.22 3.61 24.59
CA ARG A 364 -24.80 3.66 25.99
C ARG A 364 -23.54 2.86 26.25
N GLU A 365 -22.87 3.16 27.36
CA GLU A 365 -21.63 2.47 27.75
C GLU A 365 -20.57 2.62 26.62
N ILE A 366 -20.41 3.84 26.10
CA ILE A 366 -19.52 4.17 24.97
C ILE A 366 -18.29 4.87 25.51
N SER A 367 -17.10 4.37 25.15
CA SER A 367 -15.81 4.92 25.59
C SER A 367 -14.90 5.24 24.40
N ILE A 368 -14.43 6.48 24.31
CA ILE A 368 -13.60 6.99 23.22
C ILE A 368 -12.33 7.55 23.85
N MET A 369 -11.23 6.82 23.78
CA MET A 369 -10.03 7.11 24.57
C MET A 369 -8.77 7.16 23.73
N ASN A 370 -7.89 8.14 23.95
CA ASN A 370 -6.52 8.07 23.44
C ASN A 370 -6.40 7.95 21.90
N ASN A 371 -7.37 8.47 21.16
CA ASN A 371 -7.36 8.51 19.69
C ASN A 371 -6.74 9.82 19.17
N TYR A 372 -6.19 9.80 17.97
CA TYR A 372 -5.69 10.97 17.26
C TYR A 372 -6.60 11.28 16.05
N PHE A 373 -7.24 12.44 16.07
CA PHE A 373 -8.14 12.93 15.02
C PHE A 373 -7.48 14.10 14.27
N ARG A 374 -6.91 13.83 13.10
CA ARG A 374 -6.40 14.85 12.18
C ARG A 374 -7.55 15.41 11.35
N ASN A 375 -7.81 16.70 11.52
CA ASN A 375 -8.81 17.50 10.82
C ASN A 375 -10.23 16.92 10.81
N THR A 376 -10.63 16.21 11.87
CA THR A 376 -11.97 15.64 12.01
C THR A 376 -12.33 15.47 13.51
N GLY A 377 -13.42 14.76 13.86
CA GLY A 377 -13.84 14.68 15.26
C GLY A 377 -14.85 13.58 15.62
N LEU A 378 -15.77 13.92 16.53
CA LEU A 378 -16.81 13.06 17.11
C LEU A 378 -18.19 13.71 16.97
N ILE A 379 -19.17 12.93 16.53
CA ILE A 379 -20.56 13.36 16.33
C ILE A 379 -21.50 12.41 17.08
N MET A 380 -22.42 12.98 17.85
CA MET A 380 -23.48 12.26 18.57
C MET A 380 -24.83 12.85 18.17
N THR A 381 -25.70 12.08 17.51
CA THR A 381 -27.07 12.53 17.16
C THR A 381 -28.11 11.75 17.94
N ASP A 382 -29.12 12.47 18.46
CA ASP A 382 -30.19 11.89 19.28
C ASP A 382 -31.34 11.26 18.48
N ASP A 383 -30.98 10.65 17.34
CA ASP A 383 -31.89 9.84 16.55
C ASP A 383 -32.31 8.58 17.34
N PRO A 384 -33.62 8.27 17.44
CA PRO A 384 -34.07 7.03 18.07
C PRO A 384 -33.63 5.81 17.28
N GLU A 385 -32.94 4.86 17.90
CA GLU A 385 -32.46 3.63 17.23
C GLU A 385 -32.86 2.35 17.97
N ILE A 386 -32.91 1.23 17.22
CA ILE A 386 -33.10 -0.11 17.78
C ILE A 386 -31.76 -0.58 18.38
N GLY A 387 -31.81 -1.41 19.43
CA GLY A 387 -30.63 -2.08 20.00
C GLY A 387 -29.99 -1.37 21.18
N VAL A 388 -30.26 -0.06 21.35
CA VAL A 388 -29.92 0.75 22.54
C VAL A 388 -30.40 0.07 23.83
N VAL A 389 -31.61 -0.51 23.77
CA VAL A 389 -32.23 -1.29 24.84
C VAL A 389 -32.55 -2.70 24.34
N GLU A 390 -32.86 -3.63 25.24
CA GLU A 390 -33.18 -5.03 24.92
C GLU A 390 -34.63 -5.22 24.43
N THR A 391 -35.15 -4.28 23.64
CA THR A 391 -36.49 -4.34 23.00
C THR A 391 -36.41 -3.95 21.52
N THR A 392 -37.49 -4.18 20.77
CA THR A 392 -37.61 -3.74 19.37
C THR A 392 -37.89 -2.24 19.22
N ASP A 393 -37.98 -1.50 20.32
CA ASP A 393 -38.37 -0.09 20.30
C ASP A 393 -37.21 0.79 19.85
N ARG A 394 -37.50 1.84 19.07
CA ARG A 394 -36.51 2.86 18.72
C ARG A 394 -36.38 3.84 19.87
N VAL A 395 -35.25 3.85 20.54
CA VAL A 395 -35.00 4.68 21.73
C VAL A 395 -33.94 5.72 21.42
N SER A 396 -34.19 6.98 21.80
CA SER A 396 -33.18 8.03 21.76
C SER A 396 -32.52 8.16 23.14
N MET A 397 -31.22 7.88 23.22
CA MET A 397 -30.50 7.84 24.48
C MET A 397 -28.99 8.07 24.30
N TYR A 398 -28.40 8.81 25.23
CA TYR A 398 -26.97 8.80 25.52
C TYR A 398 -26.76 8.58 27.02
N LYS A 399 -26.26 7.40 27.40
CA LYS A 399 -26.02 7.07 28.81
C LYS A 399 -24.65 6.45 29.02
N ASP A 400 -23.95 6.83 30.08
CA ASP A 400 -22.64 6.27 30.43
C ASP A 400 -21.65 6.45 29.26
N ILE A 401 -21.37 7.71 28.94
CA ILE A 401 -20.53 8.13 27.81
C ILE A 401 -19.21 8.67 28.36
N PHE A 402 -18.09 8.17 27.85
CA PHE A 402 -16.75 8.50 28.32
C PHE A 402 -15.86 8.93 27.14
N VAL A 403 -15.31 10.14 27.18
CA VAL A 403 -14.39 10.63 26.14
C VAL A 403 -13.15 11.23 26.80
N ALA A 404 -11.99 10.56 26.68
CA ALA A 404 -10.80 10.95 27.42
C ALA A 404 -9.47 10.83 26.68
N ASN A 405 -8.54 11.74 26.97
CA ASN A 405 -7.15 11.71 26.48
C ASN A 405 -7.01 11.69 24.93
N ASN A 406 -8.05 12.05 24.18
CA ASN A 406 -7.98 12.13 22.72
C ASN A 406 -7.29 13.42 22.29
N THR A 407 -6.65 13.40 21.13
CA THR A 407 -6.08 14.59 20.50
C THR A 407 -6.87 14.91 19.24
N PHE A 408 -7.37 16.13 19.16
CA PHE A 408 -8.02 16.69 17.99
C PHE A 408 -7.07 17.74 17.42
N ASP A 409 -6.48 17.45 16.26
CA ASP A 409 -5.53 18.32 15.57
C ASP A 409 -6.21 18.97 14.36
N PHE A 410 -6.30 20.30 14.35
CA PHE A 410 -6.99 21.04 13.29
C PHE A 410 -6.02 21.63 12.29
N LYS A 411 -6.18 21.29 11.01
CA LYS A 411 -5.28 21.72 9.94
C LYS A 411 -5.88 22.83 9.07
N TYR A 412 -7.19 22.74 8.80
CA TYR A 412 -7.92 23.74 8.03
C TYR A 412 -9.43 23.70 8.33
N TRP A 413 -10.17 24.69 7.79
CA TRP A 413 -11.59 24.86 8.03
C TRP A 413 -12.45 24.46 6.83
N ASP A 414 -13.10 23.30 6.92
CA ASP A 414 -13.97 22.74 5.88
C ASP A 414 -15.37 23.40 5.75
N GLY A 415 -15.65 24.46 6.51
CA GLY A 415 -16.97 25.12 6.50
C GLY A 415 -18.07 24.41 7.30
N GLY A 416 -17.77 23.29 7.96
CA GLY A 416 -18.65 22.61 8.92
C GLY A 416 -18.91 23.43 10.19
N TYR A 417 -20.01 23.20 10.90
CA TYR A 417 -20.51 24.14 11.92
C TYR A 417 -20.02 23.95 13.38
N ARG A 418 -19.28 22.90 13.72
CA ARG A 418 -18.85 22.59 15.11
C ARG A 418 -17.49 21.90 15.16
N ILE A 419 -16.70 22.18 16.20
CA ILE A 419 -15.33 21.70 16.38
C ILE A 419 -15.26 20.48 17.31
N GLY A 420 -14.52 19.45 16.88
CA GLY A 420 -13.99 18.36 17.73
C GLY A 420 -15.02 17.38 18.28
N MET A 421 -15.96 17.85 19.10
CA MET A 421 -17.06 17.04 19.65
C MET A 421 -18.40 17.77 19.51
N GLU A 422 -19.34 17.14 18.80
CA GLU A 422 -20.70 17.65 18.62
C GLU A 422 -21.75 16.68 19.21
N PHE A 423 -22.63 17.23 20.05
CA PHE A 423 -23.96 16.69 20.30
C PHE A 423 -25.00 17.46 19.48
N SER A 424 -25.63 16.78 18.52
CA SER A 424 -26.61 17.33 17.58
C SER A 424 -28.02 16.86 17.94
N ALA A 425 -28.79 17.74 18.56
CA ALA A 425 -30.20 17.51 18.85
C ALA A 425 -31.05 17.67 17.58
N GLN A 426 -31.60 16.56 17.09
CA GLN A 426 -32.58 16.48 16.01
C GLN A 426 -34.00 16.27 16.54
N GLN A 427 -34.14 15.77 17.77
CA GLN A 427 -35.43 15.57 18.45
C GLN A 427 -35.74 16.63 19.51
N ALA A 428 -36.98 16.58 20.03
CA ALA A 428 -37.43 17.46 21.10
C ALA A 428 -36.81 17.07 22.46
N PRO A 429 -36.53 18.04 23.36
CA PRO A 429 -35.76 17.81 24.59
C PRO A 429 -36.34 16.77 25.56
N ASP A 430 -37.66 16.62 25.55
CA ASP A 430 -38.43 15.70 26.39
C ASP A 430 -38.39 14.24 25.94
N LYS A 431 -37.81 13.95 24.76
CA LYS A 431 -37.80 12.62 24.13
C LYS A 431 -36.46 11.90 24.17
N THR A 432 -35.37 12.62 24.45
CA THR A 432 -34.00 12.10 24.44
C THR A 432 -33.54 11.89 25.89
N SER A 433 -33.18 10.66 26.25
CA SER A 433 -32.65 10.36 27.59
C SER A 433 -31.13 10.55 27.63
N ILE A 434 -30.64 11.60 28.31
CA ILE A 434 -29.19 11.90 28.41
C ILE A 434 -28.75 11.87 29.87
N SER A 435 -27.75 11.07 30.22
CA SER A 435 -27.18 11.03 31.57
C SER A 435 -25.75 10.49 31.60
N ASN A 436 -24.97 10.83 32.63
CA ASN A 436 -23.65 10.25 32.89
C ASN A 436 -22.66 10.43 31.72
N GLY A 437 -22.33 11.68 31.38
CA GLY A 437 -21.31 12.01 30.37
C GLY A 437 -20.02 12.54 31.01
N VAL A 438 -18.87 11.94 30.70
CA VAL A 438 -17.56 12.34 31.24
C VAL A 438 -16.61 12.66 30.09
N PHE A 439 -16.08 13.90 30.07
CA PHE A 439 -15.23 14.40 28.99
C PHE A 439 -13.95 15.02 29.57
N ILE A 440 -12.84 14.27 29.61
CA ILE A 440 -11.65 14.65 30.38
C ILE A 440 -10.33 14.58 29.61
N ASN A 441 -9.40 15.50 29.89
CA ASN A 441 -8.02 15.48 29.39
C ASN A 441 -7.87 15.42 27.84
N ASN A 442 -8.89 15.82 27.07
CA ASN A 442 -8.78 15.87 25.61
C ASN A 442 -8.00 17.12 25.17
N ARG A 443 -7.07 16.95 24.24
CA ARG A 443 -6.21 18.01 23.70
C ARG A 443 -6.76 18.50 22.37
N TYR A 444 -6.91 19.81 22.24
CA TYR A 444 -7.29 20.50 21.00
C TYR A 444 -6.08 21.31 20.57
N ILE A 445 -5.40 20.84 19.52
CA ILE A 445 -4.14 21.41 19.02
C ILE A 445 -4.30 21.98 17.61
N HIS A 446 -3.45 22.95 17.29
CA HIS A 446 -3.51 23.78 16.09
C HIS A 446 -4.89 24.44 15.92
N PHE A 447 -5.57 24.71 17.03
CA PHE A 447 -6.97 25.17 17.04
C PHE A 447 -7.15 26.52 16.33
N SER A 448 -6.12 27.36 16.37
CA SER A 448 -6.01 28.64 15.66
C SER A 448 -6.12 28.52 14.12
N ASN A 449 -5.93 27.33 13.53
CA ASN A 449 -6.18 27.06 12.11
C ASN A 449 -7.68 27.07 11.73
N THR A 450 -8.59 27.19 12.70
CA THR A 450 -10.04 27.15 12.50
C THR A 450 -10.73 28.47 12.85
N LYS A 451 -11.98 28.64 12.40
CA LYS A 451 -12.82 29.75 12.88
C LYS A 451 -13.32 29.42 14.29
N LYS A 452 -13.10 30.33 15.24
CA LYS A 452 -13.48 30.18 16.66
C LYS A 452 -14.89 29.60 16.83
N ALA A 453 -14.99 28.39 17.37
CA ALA A 453 -16.23 27.75 17.81
C ALA A 453 -15.97 26.86 19.03
N ASP A 454 -16.83 26.94 20.05
CA ASP A 454 -16.64 26.15 21.28
C ASP A 454 -17.19 24.72 21.15
N LEU A 455 -16.84 23.84 22.09
CA LEU A 455 -17.31 22.43 22.05
C LEU A 455 -18.81 22.37 22.28
N LEU A 456 -19.54 21.79 21.33
CA LEU A 456 -21.00 21.69 21.43
C LEU A 456 -21.40 20.37 22.11
N LEU A 457 -21.13 20.23 23.40
CA LEU A 457 -21.68 19.13 24.21
C LEU A 457 -23.11 19.42 24.71
N TYR A 458 -23.52 20.69 24.71
CA TYR A 458 -24.82 21.17 25.15
C TYR A 458 -25.35 22.24 24.19
N ASN A 459 -26.62 22.15 23.82
CA ASN A 459 -27.31 23.14 23.01
C ASN A 459 -28.19 24.03 23.93
N PRO A 460 -27.81 25.28 24.21
CA PRO A 460 -28.55 26.16 25.12
C PRO A 460 -29.92 26.60 24.57
N THR A 461 -30.13 26.56 23.24
CA THR A 461 -31.40 26.93 22.60
C THR A 461 -32.47 25.88 22.85
N THR A 462 -32.12 24.60 22.71
CA THR A 462 -33.03 23.46 22.98
C THR A 462 -32.95 22.98 24.43
N LYS A 463 -31.92 23.37 25.18
CA LYS A 463 -31.58 22.87 26.52
C LYS A 463 -31.34 21.36 26.56
N THR A 464 -30.70 20.83 25.52
CA THR A 464 -30.38 19.39 25.37
C THR A 464 -28.89 19.15 25.27
N GLY A 465 -28.45 17.97 25.69
CA GLY A 465 -27.06 17.53 25.66
C GLY A 465 -26.55 17.16 27.04
N PHE A 466 -25.22 17.11 27.16
CA PHE A 466 -24.53 16.83 28.40
C PHE A 466 -24.45 18.11 29.24
N HIS A 467 -25.11 18.10 30.41
CA HIS A 467 -25.13 19.19 31.35
C HIS A 467 -24.91 18.65 32.78
N PRO A 468 -24.45 19.45 33.74
CA PRO A 468 -24.20 18.97 35.11
C PRO A 468 -25.48 18.47 35.81
N THR A 469 -26.65 19.04 35.45
CA THR A 469 -27.98 18.60 35.97
C THR A 469 -28.36 17.17 35.61
N ASN A 470 -27.76 16.59 34.56
CA ASN A 470 -27.89 15.19 34.19
C ASN A 470 -26.60 14.39 34.43
N ASN A 471 -25.86 14.77 35.49
CA ASN A 471 -24.67 14.10 36.00
C ASN A 471 -23.55 14.01 34.96
N SER A 472 -23.24 15.15 34.31
CA SER A 472 -22.11 15.26 33.38
C SER A 472 -20.92 15.98 34.01
N HIS A 473 -19.70 15.62 33.63
CA HIS A 473 -18.45 16.19 34.12
C HIS A 473 -17.46 16.49 32.98
N VAL A 474 -16.80 17.64 33.05
CA VAL A 474 -15.83 18.13 32.05
C VAL A 474 -14.64 18.76 32.78
N SER A 475 -13.44 18.23 32.58
CA SER A 475 -12.22 18.74 33.25
C SER A 475 -10.94 18.40 32.48
N GLY A 476 -9.85 19.14 32.71
CA GLY A 476 -8.52 18.86 32.15
C GLY A 476 -8.37 18.97 30.62
N ASN A 477 -9.43 19.26 29.86
CA ASN A 477 -9.34 19.48 28.42
C ASN A 477 -8.60 20.79 28.11
N THR A 478 -7.71 20.79 27.10
CA THR A 478 -6.81 21.92 26.79
C THR A 478 -6.95 22.40 25.36
N ARG A 479 -6.86 23.72 25.14
CA ARG A 479 -6.73 24.35 23.80
C ARG A 479 -5.40 25.09 23.72
N ASP A 480 -4.74 25.05 22.56
CA ASP A 480 -3.47 25.74 22.33
C ASP A 480 -3.63 27.20 21.86
N ASP A 481 -4.84 27.63 21.51
CA ASP A 481 -5.16 29.02 21.13
C ASP A 481 -5.21 30.02 22.31
N GLY A 482 -4.84 29.57 23.51
CA GLY A 482 -4.85 30.37 24.76
C GLY A 482 -6.25 30.72 25.28
N ALA A 483 -7.31 30.41 24.53
CA ALA A 483 -8.67 30.68 24.94
C ALA A 483 -9.19 29.58 25.89
N HIS A 484 -9.22 29.92 27.17
CA HIS A 484 -9.85 29.14 28.26
C HIS A 484 -9.08 27.91 28.76
N ASN A 485 -7.88 28.15 29.28
CA ASN A 485 -7.20 27.25 30.24
C ASN A 485 -7.97 27.13 31.58
N GLY A 486 -9.19 26.55 31.58
CA GLY A 486 -9.85 26.09 32.80
C GLY A 486 -11.38 25.99 32.81
N PHE A 487 -12.14 26.96 32.27
CA PHE A 487 -13.56 27.13 32.66
C PHE A 487 -14.56 27.58 31.57
N SER A 488 -14.25 27.51 30.28
CA SER A 488 -15.22 27.89 29.23
C SER A 488 -14.94 27.19 27.89
N ILE A 489 -14.82 25.85 27.92
CA ILE A 489 -14.62 25.05 26.71
C ILE A 489 -15.94 24.52 26.11
N VAL A 490 -16.98 24.32 26.95
CA VAL A 490 -18.31 23.87 26.52
C VAL A 490 -19.20 25.07 26.20
N TYR A 491 -19.75 25.08 24.99
CA TYR A 491 -20.68 26.10 24.53
C TYR A 491 -21.94 26.15 25.42
N GLY A 492 -22.26 27.34 25.94
CA GLY A 492 -23.49 27.60 26.69
C GLY A 492 -23.50 27.14 28.16
N TRP A 493 -22.41 26.57 28.69
CA TRP A 493 -22.27 26.36 30.14
C TRP A 493 -21.83 27.65 30.84
N THR A 494 -22.38 27.93 32.02
CA THR A 494 -21.94 29.04 32.89
C THR A 494 -20.96 28.57 33.95
N ALA A 495 -20.25 29.50 34.62
CA ALA A 495 -19.38 29.17 35.75
C ALA A 495 -20.14 28.41 36.87
N GLU A 496 -21.40 28.79 37.14
CA GLU A 496 -22.28 28.12 38.10
C GLU A 496 -22.63 26.69 37.66
N ASP A 497 -22.52 26.34 36.37
CA ASP A 497 -22.75 24.96 35.92
C ASP A 497 -21.51 24.11 36.15
N TYR A 498 -20.30 24.63 35.89
CA TYR A 498 -19.06 23.93 36.29
C TYR A 498 -19.00 23.67 37.81
N GLU A 499 -19.49 24.59 38.65
CA GLU A 499 -19.63 24.39 40.11
C GLU A 499 -20.63 23.28 40.50
N LYS A 500 -21.62 22.97 39.65
CA LYS A 500 -22.62 21.90 39.88
C LYS A 500 -22.14 20.52 39.43
N MET A 501 -20.97 20.39 38.81
CA MET A 501 -20.43 19.09 38.45
C MET A 501 -20.19 18.24 39.70
N ASN A 502 -20.40 16.94 39.59
CA ASN A 502 -19.93 16.00 40.60
C ASN A 502 -18.38 16.07 40.64
N PRO A 503 -17.75 16.36 41.80
CA PRO A 503 -16.30 16.53 41.88
C PRO A 503 -15.52 15.23 41.65
N ASP A 504 -16.15 14.06 41.84
CA ASP A 504 -15.56 12.76 41.53
C ASP A 504 -16.19 12.20 40.24
N TRP A 505 -15.48 12.38 39.12
CA TRP A 505 -15.92 11.85 37.83
C TRP A 505 -15.94 10.31 37.78
N GLU A 506 -15.12 9.62 38.58
CA GLU A 506 -15.08 8.15 38.57
C GLU A 506 -16.39 7.56 39.10
N SER A 507 -17.06 8.27 40.02
CA SER A 507 -18.39 7.93 40.53
C SER A 507 -19.53 8.10 39.51
N ILE A 508 -19.30 8.81 38.40
CA ILE A 508 -20.28 8.97 37.31
C ILE A 508 -20.24 7.74 36.41
N TYR A 509 -19.10 7.53 35.75
CA TYR A 509 -18.83 6.41 34.86
C TYR A 509 -17.33 6.31 34.60
N LYS A 510 -16.75 5.15 34.95
CA LYS A 510 -15.36 4.78 34.64
C LYS A 510 -15.37 3.46 33.88
N PRO A 511 -14.91 3.43 32.61
CA PRO A 511 -15.00 2.21 31.81
C PRO A 511 -14.00 1.14 32.28
N SER A 512 -14.38 -0.13 32.08
CA SER A 512 -13.47 -1.25 32.27
C SER A 512 -12.29 -1.13 31.30
N GLY A 513 -11.07 -1.21 31.82
CA GLY A 513 -9.86 -1.01 31.03
C GLY A 513 -9.40 0.45 30.88
N TYR A 514 -10.02 1.44 31.58
CA TYR A 514 -9.59 2.85 31.51
C TYR A 514 -8.07 3.04 31.56
N ASN A 515 -7.39 2.50 32.59
CA ASN A 515 -5.94 2.60 32.77
C ASN A 515 -5.13 1.95 31.63
N GLU A 516 -5.66 0.93 30.98
CA GLU A 516 -5.03 0.22 29.86
C GLU A 516 -5.14 1.08 28.59
N TYR A 517 -6.33 1.58 28.29
CA TYR A 517 -6.59 2.36 27.07
C TYR A 517 -5.96 3.75 27.07
N VAL A 518 -5.81 4.42 28.23
CA VAL A 518 -5.07 5.70 28.31
C VAL A 518 -3.55 5.53 28.41
N ALA A 519 -3.06 4.31 28.62
CA ALA A 519 -1.64 3.98 28.59
C ALA A 519 -1.16 3.53 27.20
N LEU A 520 -2.08 3.36 26.23
CA LEU A 520 -1.72 3.16 24.83
C LEU A 520 -0.92 4.37 24.32
N PRO A 521 0.12 4.18 23.49
CA PRO A 521 0.77 5.30 22.83
C PRO A 521 -0.22 5.99 21.88
N ILE A 522 -0.36 7.32 21.99
CA ILE A 522 -1.18 8.07 21.03
C ILE A 522 -0.44 8.08 19.68
N PRO A 523 -1.08 7.69 18.57
CA PRO A 523 -0.43 7.58 17.25
C PRO A 523 -0.35 8.95 16.55
N GLU A 524 0.29 9.94 17.18
CA GLU A 524 0.34 11.32 16.68
C GLU A 524 1.32 11.44 15.50
N LYS A 525 0.79 11.84 14.34
CA LYS A 525 1.60 12.18 13.18
C LYS A 525 0.86 13.12 12.23
N ASN A 526 1.49 14.22 11.78
CA ASN A 526 0.86 15.21 10.90
C ASN A 526 0.95 14.82 9.43
N MET A 527 2.18 14.60 8.96
CA MET A 527 2.52 14.24 7.59
C MET A 527 3.03 12.79 7.55
N LEU A 528 2.79 12.06 6.46
CA LEU A 528 3.41 10.75 6.27
C LEU A 528 4.56 10.92 5.26
N PRO A 529 5.83 10.76 5.69
CA PRO A 529 6.95 10.84 4.78
C PRO A 529 6.87 9.76 3.71
N SER A 530 7.17 10.12 2.47
CA SER A 530 7.29 9.16 1.37
C SER A 530 8.61 9.33 0.62
N ALA A 531 9.01 8.29 -0.09
CA ALA A 531 10.25 8.25 -0.85
C ALA A 531 10.24 9.25 -2.02
N VAL A 532 11.42 9.78 -2.34
CA VAL A 532 11.70 10.47 -3.59
C VAL A 532 12.60 9.55 -4.43
N PRO A 533 12.07 8.83 -5.42
CA PRO A 533 12.89 8.09 -6.38
C PRO A 533 13.93 9.02 -7.00
N THR A 534 15.21 8.67 -6.88
CA THR A 534 16.31 9.58 -7.21
C THR A 534 17.30 8.87 -8.13
N THR A 535 17.78 9.56 -9.15
CA THR A 535 18.92 9.11 -9.98
C THR A 535 20.12 9.98 -9.65
N ILE A 536 21.27 9.36 -9.36
CA ILE A 536 22.54 10.02 -9.07
C ILE A 536 23.65 9.44 -9.95
N LYS A 537 24.79 10.10 -10.03
CA LYS A 537 26.01 9.51 -10.57
C LYS A 537 26.85 8.87 -9.47
N LEU A 538 27.61 7.85 -9.83
CA LEU A 538 28.55 7.19 -8.92
C LEU A 538 29.57 8.21 -8.37
N GLY A 539 29.55 8.42 -7.06
CA GLY A 539 30.40 9.39 -6.37
C GLY A 539 29.75 10.76 -6.11
N ASP A 540 28.50 10.99 -6.50
CA ASP A 540 27.74 12.19 -6.11
C ASP A 540 27.48 12.20 -4.58
N GLU A 541 27.52 13.39 -3.98
CA GLU A 541 27.17 13.57 -2.56
C GLU A 541 25.65 13.65 -2.38
N VAL A 542 25.06 12.65 -1.71
CA VAL A 542 23.61 12.57 -1.48
C VAL A 542 23.24 12.99 -0.06
N GLN A 543 22.40 14.02 0.08
CA GLN A 543 21.84 14.39 1.36
C GLN A 543 20.60 13.53 1.68
N ALA A 544 20.54 13.02 2.91
CA ALA A 544 19.44 12.16 3.36
C ALA A 544 18.06 12.83 3.32
N SER A 545 18.02 14.17 3.37
CA SER A 545 16.80 14.98 3.24
C SER A 545 16.18 14.93 1.85
N ASP A 546 16.99 14.76 0.82
CA ASP A 546 16.57 14.98 -0.57
C ASP A 546 15.92 13.71 -1.15
N LEU A 547 16.21 12.57 -0.53
CA LEU A 547 15.64 11.26 -0.80
C LEU A 547 14.20 11.06 -0.26
N VAL A 548 13.65 12.04 0.48
CA VAL A 548 12.35 11.92 1.16
C VAL A 548 11.56 13.23 1.10
N LYS A 549 10.25 13.12 0.91
CA LYS A 549 9.31 14.26 0.90
C LYS A 549 8.27 14.10 2.01
N ASN A 550 7.41 15.11 2.19
CA ASN A 550 6.33 15.11 3.18
C ASN A 550 6.83 14.84 4.62
N THR A 551 8.04 15.31 4.93
CA THR A 551 8.72 15.00 6.20
C THR A 551 8.19 15.82 7.38
N PHE A 552 7.66 17.02 7.17
CA PHE A 552 7.02 17.86 8.19
C PHE A 552 6.07 18.86 7.52
N ASP A 553 5.19 19.49 8.30
CA ASP A 553 4.39 20.66 7.89
C ASP A 553 4.67 21.85 8.83
N LYS A 554 4.00 22.99 8.62
CA LYS A 554 4.11 24.16 9.51
C LYS A 554 3.73 23.91 10.97
N ASP A 555 3.05 22.79 11.25
CA ASP A 555 2.53 22.39 12.55
C ASP A 555 3.38 21.22 13.13
N GLU A 556 4.50 20.86 12.50
CA GLU A 556 5.43 19.79 12.92
C GLU A 556 6.89 20.23 12.80
N ALA A 557 7.71 19.88 13.80
CA ALA A 557 9.14 20.20 13.76
C ALA A 557 9.89 19.34 12.73
N THR A 558 10.80 19.95 11.97
CA THR A 558 11.66 19.27 11.00
C THR A 558 12.44 18.10 11.63
N PRO A 559 12.38 16.89 11.06
CA PRO A 559 13.17 15.76 11.53
C PRO A 559 14.64 15.86 11.11
N VAL A 560 15.49 15.11 11.80
CA VAL A 560 16.84 14.77 11.32
C VAL A 560 16.73 13.55 10.42
N ALA A 561 17.25 13.64 9.19
CA ALA A 561 17.31 12.54 8.23
C ALA A 561 18.72 11.90 8.19
N ARG A 562 18.80 10.57 8.06
CA ARG A 562 20.07 9.83 7.98
C ARG A 562 19.96 8.62 7.05
N ILE A 563 20.91 8.46 6.14
CA ILE A 563 21.07 7.24 5.33
C ILE A 563 21.69 6.14 6.21
N MET A 564 21.07 4.96 6.24
CA MET A 564 21.46 3.84 7.11
C MET A 564 22.36 2.82 6.42
N ASN A 565 22.32 2.73 5.09
CA ASN A 565 23.13 1.86 4.25
C ASN A 565 23.82 2.65 3.12
N PRO A 566 24.76 3.57 3.45
CA PRO A 566 25.39 4.44 2.46
C PRO A 566 26.22 3.67 1.43
N ASN A 567 26.78 2.51 1.81
CA ASN A 567 27.63 1.69 0.94
C ASN A 567 26.94 1.22 -0.36
N GLU A 568 25.60 1.12 -0.39
CA GLU A 568 24.89 0.74 -1.64
C GLU A 568 25.10 1.81 -2.74
N LEU A 569 25.22 3.08 -2.34
CA LEU A 569 25.49 4.21 -3.25
C LEU A 569 26.90 4.17 -3.88
N GLU A 570 27.79 3.31 -3.38
CA GLU A 570 29.14 3.11 -3.90
C GLU A 570 29.18 2.13 -5.10
N SER A 571 28.02 1.68 -5.61
CA SER A 571 27.93 0.72 -6.71
C SER A 571 26.85 1.11 -7.73
N VAL A 572 27.09 0.81 -9.01
CA VAL A 572 26.16 1.09 -10.11
C VAL A 572 24.95 0.15 -10.05
N GLY A 573 23.73 0.68 -10.24
CA GLY A 573 22.50 -0.11 -10.25
C GLY A 573 21.33 0.58 -9.54
N ILE A 574 20.22 -0.16 -9.39
CA ILE A 574 19.04 0.30 -8.63
C ILE A 574 19.11 -0.26 -7.22
N HIS A 575 19.24 0.64 -6.24
CA HIS A 575 19.43 0.33 -4.83
C HIS A 575 18.23 0.72 -3.98
N ARG A 576 18.11 0.10 -2.80
CA ARG A 576 17.09 0.44 -1.79
C ARG A 576 17.76 1.10 -0.58
N ILE A 577 17.76 2.43 -0.58
CA ILE A 577 18.39 3.25 0.45
C ILE A 577 17.40 3.45 1.60
N ASN A 578 17.80 3.05 2.80
CA ASN A 578 17.03 3.20 4.02
C ASN A 578 17.33 4.56 4.65
N VAL A 579 16.36 5.48 4.62
CA VAL A 579 16.45 6.80 5.25
C VAL A 579 15.71 6.77 6.57
N GLU A 580 16.44 6.88 7.68
CA GLU A 580 15.90 7.04 9.02
C GLU A 580 15.54 8.51 9.26
N LEU A 581 14.32 8.76 9.73
CA LEU A 581 13.83 10.07 10.15
C LEU A 581 13.61 10.07 11.66
N THR A 582 14.29 10.97 12.37
CA THR A 582 14.17 11.15 13.83
C THR A 582 13.56 12.51 14.14
N TYR A 583 12.38 12.51 14.77
CA TYR A 583 11.66 13.73 15.13
C TYR A 583 11.97 14.17 16.56
N PRO A 584 11.92 15.48 16.89
CA PRO A 584 12.09 15.97 18.26
C PRO A 584 11.10 15.40 19.28
N THR A 585 9.96 14.87 18.83
CA THR A 585 8.95 14.16 19.64
C THR A 585 9.37 12.75 20.06
N GLY A 586 10.49 12.23 19.54
CA GLY A 586 10.88 10.82 19.70
C GLY A 586 10.08 9.85 18.82
N PHE A 587 9.33 10.36 17.82
CA PHE A 587 8.88 9.53 16.70
C PHE A 587 10.07 9.21 15.79
N MET A 588 10.15 7.96 15.33
CA MET A 588 11.15 7.50 14.37
C MET A 588 10.48 6.62 13.33
N CYS A 589 10.88 6.78 12.06
CA CYS A 589 10.52 5.87 10.98
C CYS A 589 11.70 5.67 10.02
N VAL A 590 11.63 4.60 9.22
CA VAL A 590 12.60 4.33 8.14
C VAL A 590 11.84 4.21 6.82
N ILE A 591 12.24 5.01 5.85
CA ILE A 591 11.68 5.05 4.49
C ILE A 591 12.64 4.34 3.53
N ARG A 592 12.12 3.44 2.67
CA ARG A 592 12.91 2.66 1.70
C ARG A 592 12.84 3.35 0.34
N VAL A 593 13.91 4.08 0.01
CA VAL A 593 13.98 4.93 -1.19
C VAL A 593 14.65 4.17 -2.33
N PRO A 594 14.01 4.04 -3.52
CA PRO A 594 14.70 3.56 -4.71
C PRO A 594 15.67 4.63 -5.21
N VAL A 595 16.96 4.28 -5.32
CA VAL A 595 18.00 5.17 -5.87
C VAL A 595 18.73 4.47 -7.00
N THR A 596 18.71 5.07 -8.19
CA THR A 596 19.47 4.61 -9.35
C THR A 596 20.83 5.28 -9.35
N VAL A 597 21.90 4.51 -9.26
CA VAL A 597 23.28 4.99 -9.32
C VAL A 597 23.82 4.70 -10.72
N GLU A 598 24.07 5.76 -11.48
CA GLU A 598 24.66 5.72 -12.81
C GLU A 598 26.18 5.88 -12.74
N GLY A 599 26.93 4.86 -13.12
CA GLY A 599 28.36 5.02 -13.38
C GLY A 599 28.60 5.32 -14.85
N SER A 600 29.66 6.06 -15.16
CA SER A 600 30.35 5.74 -16.43
C SER A 600 30.92 4.35 -16.26
N SER A 601 30.35 3.36 -16.94
CA SER A 601 31.05 2.11 -17.22
C SER A 601 32.43 2.46 -17.77
N GLU A 602 33.49 1.90 -17.19
CA GLU A 602 34.78 1.89 -17.88
C GLU A 602 34.55 1.29 -19.26
N GLU A 603 35.04 1.94 -20.32
CA GLU A 603 34.94 1.39 -21.66
C GLU A 603 35.72 0.07 -21.70
N THR A 604 35.01 -1.04 -21.83
CA THR A 604 35.61 -2.37 -21.87
C THR A 604 35.63 -2.87 -23.31
N THR A 605 36.79 -3.31 -23.76
CA THR A 605 36.96 -3.88 -25.11
C THR A 605 36.50 -5.33 -25.10
N GLU A 606 35.46 -5.66 -25.86
CA GLU A 606 35.13 -7.04 -26.19
C GLU A 606 35.73 -7.42 -27.55
N ILE A 607 36.42 -8.56 -27.61
CA ILE A 607 36.93 -9.12 -28.87
C ILE A 607 36.11 -10.35 -29.24
N THR A 608 35.58 -10.37 -30.47
CA THR A 608 35.02 -11.55 -31.13
C THR A 608 36.01 -12.05 -32.18
N ALA A 609 36.14 -13.38 -32.31
CA ALA A 609 37.00 -14.05 -33.27
C ALA A 609 36.61 -15.53 -33.31
N ASN A 610 36.55 -16.12 -34.51
CA ASN A 610 36.13 -17.50 -34.75
C ASN A 610 37.30 -18.36 -35.27
N PRO A 611 37.51 -19.58 -34.74
CA PRO A 611 38.41 -20.58 -35.34
C PRO A 611 38.12 -20.82 -36.82
N PHE A 612 39.17 -21.00 -37.62
CA PHE A 612 39.05 -21.40 -39.03
C PHE A 612 40.14 -22.41 -39.43
N THR A 613 39.97 -23.01 -40.61
CA THR A 613 40.93 -23.96 -41.19
C THR A 613 41.62 -23.35 -42.41
N VAL A 614 42.91 -23.65 -42.59
CA VAL A 614 43.73 -23.21 -43.74
C VAL A 614 44.64 -24.35 -44.20
N LYS A 615 44.98 -24.41 -45.50
CA LYS A 615 45.91 -25.42 -46.02
C LYS A 615 47.36 -25.00 -45.81
N LEU A 616 48.25 -25.94 -45.53
CA LEU A 616 49.66 -25.67 -45.24
C LEU A 616 50.36 -24.81 -46.32
N SER A 617 49.99 -25.01 -47.59
CA SER A 617 50.45 -24.22 -48.73
C SER A 617 50.03 -22.73 -48.69
N GLU A 618 48.85 -22.40 -48.16
CA GLU A 618 48.33 -21.02 -48.05
C GLU A 618 48.98 -20.22 -46.91
N VAL A 619 49.44 -20.90 -45.85
CA VAL A 619 49.86 -20.26 -44.59
C VAL A 619 50.99 -19.24 -44.79
N SER A 620 51.96 -19.56 -45.65
CA SER A 620 53.09 -18.66 -45.94
C SER A 620 52.71 -17.35 -46.65
N HIS A 621 51.49 -17.28 -47.17
CA HIS A 621 50.96 -16.13 -47.92
C HIS A 621 49.93 -15.29 -47.13
N LEU A 622 49.52 -15.72 -45.94
CA LEU A 622 48.55 -15.00 -45.11
C LEU A 622 49.08 -13.62 -44.67
N THR A 623 48.26 -12.59 -44.87
CA THR A 623 48.43 -11.26 -44.25
C THR A 623 47.64 -11.14 -42.95
N ALA A 624 47.97 -10.14 -42.12
CA ALA A 624 47.23 -9.86 -40.89
C ALA A 624 45.74 -9.58 -41.15
N GLU A 625 45.44 -8.81 -42.20
CA GLU A 625 44.10 -8.47 -42.65
C GLU A 625 43.30 -9.72 -43.02
N GLN A 626 43.88 -10.65 -43.78
CA GLN A 626 43.24 -11.91 -44.16
C GLN A 626 42.99 -12.85 -42.97
N VAL A 627 43.85 -12.81 -41.94
CA VAL A 627 43.64 -13.59 -40.71
C VAL A 627 42.50 -13.00 -39.88
N ILE A 628 42.39 -11.66 -39.80
CA ILE A 628 41.25 -10.96 -39.19
C ILE A 628 39.94 -11.27 -39.95
N GLU A 629 39.96 -11.18 -41.27
CA GLU A 629 38.79 -11.45 -42.14
C GLU A 629 38.32 -12.91 -42.03
N LYS A 630 39.23 -13.89 -42.18
CA LYS A 630 38.89 -15.32 -42.06
C LYS A 630 38.41 -15.70 -40.66
N ALA A 631 38.94 -15.07 -39.60
CA ALA A 631 38.43 -15.24 -38.24
C ALA A 631 37.15 -14.45 -37.95
N GLN A 632 36.67 -13.61 -38.88
CA GLN A 632 35.58 -12.65 -38.68
C GLN A 632 35.78 -11.80 -37.42
N ALA A 633 37.03 -11.45 -37.13
CA ALA A 633 37.41 -10.90 -35.84
C ALA A 633 37.12 -9.39 -35.75
N LYS A 634 36.54 -8.97 -34.62
CA LYS A 634 36.17 -7.58 -34.33
C LYS A 634 36.44 -7.23 -32.87
N ALA A 635 36.93 -6.03 -32.60
CA ALA A 635 36.91 -5.42 -31.27
C ALA A 635 35.81 -4.37 -31.21
N ILE A 636 35.03 -4.34 -30.12
CA ILE A 636 34.03 -3.31 -29.86
C ILE A 636 34.22 -2.70 -28.47
N SER A 637 33.99 -1.40 -28.35
CA SER A 637 33.90 -0.70 -27.07
C SER A 637 32.52 -0.94 -26.46
N MET A 638 32.46 -1.44 -25.22
CA MET A 638 31.22 -1.62 -24.47
C MET A 638 31.10 -0.52 -23.40
N PRO A 639 29.94 0.19 -23.29
CA PRO A 639 28.66 -0.06 -23.97
C PRO A 639 28.42 0.77 -25.24
N SER A 640 29.42 1.53 -25.74
CA SER A 640 29.24 2.47 -26.86
C SER A 640 29.03 1.80 -28.22
N ASN A 641 29.32 0.51 -28.36
CA ASN A 641 29.27 -0.29 -29.59
C ASN A 641 30.14 0.28 -30.75
N GLU A 642 31.12 1.12 -30.45
CA GLU A 642 32.09 1.62 -31.43
C GLU A 642 33.14 0.55 -31.75
N GLU A 643 33.42 0.33 -33.04
CA GLU A 643 34.42 -0.64 -33.50
C GLU A 643 35.85 -0.09 -33.24
N GLN A 644 36.67 -0.88 -32.54
CA GLN A 644 38.01 -0.50 -32.12
C GLN A 644 39.09 -1.13 -33.01
N GLU A 645 40.26 -0.50 -33.10
CA GLU A 645 41.39 -1.00 -33.89
C GLU A 645 41.86 -2.36 -33.36
N LEU A 646 41.88 -3.37 -34.24
CA LEU A 646 42.21 -4.75 -33.91
C LEU A 646 43.55 -5.14 -34.52
N THR A 647 44.47 -5.63 -33.70
CA THR A 647 45.74 -6.18 -34.14
C THR A 647 45.75 -7.70 -34.00
N VAL A 648 46.57 -8.39 -34.79
CA VAL A 648 46.69 -9.86 -34.74
C VAL A 648 48.14 -10.31 -34.73
N ASN A 649 48.50 -11.10 -33.73
CA ASN A 649 49.74 -11.84 -33.67
C ASN A 649 49.51 -13.28 -34.15
N TYR A 650 49.92 -13.54 -35.39
CA TYR A 650 49.83 -14.84 -36.05
C TYR A 650 51.22 -15.42 -36.39
N SER A 651 52.27 -15.03 -35.65
CA SER A 651 53.64 -15.47 -35.96
C SER A 651 53.82 -16.99 -35.90
N GLU A 652 53.18 -17.66 -34.93
CA GLU A 652 53.22 -19.12 -34.78
C GLU A 652 52.58 -19.82 -35.99
N LEU A 653 51.41 -19.34 -36.43
CA LEU A 653 50.77 -19.79 -37.67
C LEU A 653 51.68 -19.51 -38.88
N LYS A 654 52.21 -18.29 -39.03
CA LYS A 654 53.02 -17.88 -40.19
C LYS A 654 54.30 -18.69 -40.39
N GLU A 655 54.84 -19.27 -39.32
CA GLU A 655 56.04 -20.12 -39.34
C GLU A 655 55.71 -21.63 -39.41
N ALA A 656 54.44 -22.02 -39.57
CA ALA A 656 54.02 -23.40 -39.72
C ALA A 656 54.67 -24.10 -40.93
N THR A 657 55.34 -25.23 -40.68
CA THR A 657 55.94 -26.09 -41.72
C THR A 657 55.31 -27.47 -41.82
N GLU A 658 54.35 -27.78 -40.95
CA GLU A 658 53.67 -29.08 -40.83
C GLU A 658 52.19 -28.85 -40.51
N ALA A 659 51.31 -29.81 -40.82
CA ALA A 659 49.91 -29.72 -40.41
C ALA A 659 49.75 -29.86 -38.88
N GLY A 660 48.80 -29.13 -38.31
CA GLY A 660 48.60 -29.04 -36.87
C GLY A 660 47.65 -27.92 -36.48
N VAL A 661 47.46 -27.72 -35.18
CA VAL A 661 46.69 -26.59 -34.65
C VAL A 661 47.67 -25.54 -34.15
N TYR A 662 47.51 -24.31 -34.63
CA TYR A 662 48.39 -23.17 -34.37
C TYR A 662 47.60 -22.04 -33.71
N LYS A 663 48.19 -21.41 -32.70
CA LYS A 663 47.53 -20.34 -31.94
C LYS A 663 47.70 -18.99 -32.60
N VAL A 664 46.63 -18.20 -32.59
CA VAL A 664 46.64 -16.81 -33.05
C VAL A 664 45.95 -15.94 -32.01
N ILE A 665 46.61 -14.83 -31.66
CA ILE A 665 46.17 -13.91 -30.61
C ILE A 665 45.73 -12.61 -31.27
N PHE A 666 44.46 -12.25 -31.08
CA PHE A 666 43.91 -10.95 -31.43
C PHE A 666 44.03 -10.02 -30.22
N GLU A 667 44.51 -8.80 -30.43
CA GLU A 667 44.71 -7.81 -29.37
C GLU A 667 44.15 -6.44 -29.76
N SER A 668 43.40 -5.84 -28.83
CA SER A 668 42.95 -4.44 -28.89
C SER A 668 42.88 -3.87 -27.48
N ASN A 669 43.41 -2.66 -27.28
CA ASN A 669 43.46 -1.94 -25.99
C ASN A 669 43.93 -2.78 -24.77
N GLY A 670 44.83 -3.75 -24.99
CA GLY A 670 45.37 -4.63 -23.95
C GLY A 670 44.49 -5.82 -23.57
N VAL A 671 43.31 -5.97 -24.19
CA VAL A 671 42.53 -7.20 -24.15
C VAL A 671 43.04 -8.14 -25.24
N GLN A 672 43.25 -9.41 -24.90
CA GLN A 672 43.71 -10.45 -25.82
C GLN A 672 42.69 -11.58 -25.94
N LYS A 673 42.48 -12.07 -27.16
CA LYS A 673 41.68 -13.27 -27.45
C LYS A 673 42.47 -14.23 -28.32
N GLU A 674 42.78 -15.38 -27.76
CA GLU A 674 43.43 -16.49 -28.44
C GLU A 674 42.38 -17.37 -29.13
N ILE A 675 42.63 -17.76 -30.37
CA ILE A 675 41.91 -18.83 -31.06
C ILE A 675 42.89 -19.86 -31.60
N ASP A 676 42.40 -21.09 -31.73
CA ASP A 676 43.08 -22.18 -32.39
C ASP A 676 42.72 -22.15 -33.90
N ILE A 677 43.72 -22.13 -34.79
CA ILE A 677 43.55 -22.23 -36.24
C ILE A 677 44.10 -23.59 -36.70
N THR A 678 43.32 -24.34 -37.47
CA THR A 678 43.73 -25.66 -37.96
C THR A 678 44.45 -25.51 -39.30
N VAL A 679 45.71 -25.94 -39.36
CA VAL A 679 46.47 -26.11 -40.58
C VAL A 679 46.40 -27.58 -40.99
N GLU A 680 45.83 -27.87 -42.16
CA GLU A 680 45.73 -29.24 -42.68
C GLU A 680 46.85 -29.53 -43.69
N GLU A 681 47.23 -30.81 -43.80
CA GLU A 681 48.08 -31.25 -44.93
C GLU A 681 47.33 -30.99 -46.24
N ASP A 682 48.09 -30.69 -47.29
CA ASP A 682 47.58 -30.64 -48.65
C ASP A 682 47.19 -32.08 -49.06
N GLU A 683 45.97 -32.51 -48.73
CA GLU A 683 45.36 -33.71 -49.31
C GLU A 683 45.49 -33.62 -50.83
N GLN A 684 46.14 -34.60 -51.47
CA GLN A 684 46.19 -34.72 -52.93
C GLN A 684 44.76 -35.02 -53.46
N PRO A 685 44.08 -34.06 -54.12
CA PRO A 685 42.89 -34.38 -54.90
C PRO A 685 43.37 -34.81 -56.28
N GLU A 686 42.70 -35.76 -56.93
CA GLU A 686 42.78 -35.78 -58.39
C GLU A 686 42.05 -34.52 -58.87
N GLU A 687 42.81 -33.55 -59.39
CA GLU A 687 42.26 -32.33 -59.99
C GLU A 687 41.28 -32.74 -61.09
N THR A 688 39.99 -32.50 -60.85
CA THR A 688 38.92 -32.87 -61.76
C THR A 688 38.23 -31.61 -62.25
N ILE A 689 38.05 -31.54 -63.57
CA ILE A 689 37.39 -30.41 -64.19
C ILE A 689 35.89 -30.68 -64.19
N GLU A 690 35.14 -29.87 -63.45
CA GLU A 690 33.70 -29.81 -63.61
C GLU A 690 33.37 -28.82 -64.71
N ILE A 691 32.61 -29.28 -65.71
CA ILE A 691 32.03 -28.43 -66.74
C ILE A 691 30.55 -28.22 -66.39
N THR A 692 30.15 -26.99 -66.15
CA THR A 692 28.75 -26.56 -66.11
C THR A 692 28.38 -25.96 -67.46
N ALA A 693 27.19 -26.28 -67.96
CA ALA A 693 26.61 -25.78 -69.21
C ALA A 693 25.11 -26.10 -69.17
N GLU A 694 24.27 -25.15 -69.55
CA GLU A 694 22.81 -25.28 -69.56
C GLU A 694 22.25 -25.30 -70.99
N PRO A 695 21.23 -26.14 -71.28
CA PRO A 695 20.45 -26.09 -72.52
C PRO A 695 19.91 -24.69 -72.80
N PHE A 696 20.03 -24.22 -74.05
CA PHE A 696 19.43 -22.96 -74.49
C PHE A 696 18.66 -23.13 -75.80
N THR A 697 17.86 -22.12 -76.13
CA THR A 697 17.09 -22.04 -77.39
C THR A 697 17.66 -20.93 -78.27
N ILE A 698 17.76 -21.17 -79.58
CA ILE A 698 18.25 -20.19 -80.57
C ILE A 698 17.41 -20.24 -81.84
N ARG A 699 17.31 -19.13 -82.58
CA ARG A 699 16.58 -19.05 -83.84
C ARG A 699 17.46 -19.39 -85.02
N LEU A 700 16.87 -19.94 -86.08
CA LEU A 700 17.53 -20.29 -87.33
C LEU A 700 18.40 -19.15 -87.93
N SER A 701 17.95 -17.90 -87.81
CA SER A 701 18.68 -16.72 -88.30
C SER A 701 19.92 -16.36 -87.49
N GLU A 702 19.94 -16.68 -86.19
CA GLU A 702 21.03 -16.33 -85.27
C GLU A 702 22.22 -17.30 -85.37
N ILE A 703 22.01 -18.49 -85.93
CA ILE A 703 23.04 -19.54 -86.11
C ILE A 703 24.24 -19.04 -86.93
N GLN A 704 24.05 -18.14 -87.88
CA GLN A 704 25.15 -17.61 -88.70
C GLN A 704 26.07 -16.63 -87.96
N GLU A 705 25.63 -16.07 -86.84
CA GLU A 705 26.43 -15.15 -86.01
C GLU A 705 27.09 -15.85 -84.81
N LEU A 706 26.81 -17.15 -84.59
CA LEU A 706 27.42 -17.93 -83.53
C LEU A 706 28.95 -18.01 -83.67
N THR A 707 29.63 -17.54 -82.63
CA THR A 707 31.06 -17.76 -82.36
C THR A 707 31.20 -18.61 -81.09
N ASP A 708 32.33 -19.28 -80.93
CA ASP A 708 32.65 -20.13 -79.77
C ASP A 708 32.35 -19.40 -78.44
N ALA A 709 32.75 -18.13 -78.33
CA ALA A 709 32.49 -17.28 -77.16
C ALA A 709 30.99 -17.02 -76.93
N ARG A 710 30.20 -16.80 -77.99
CA ARG A 710 28.75 -16.58 -77.89
C ARG A 710 28.00 -17.86 -77.51
N VAL A 711 28.46 -19.03 -77.99
CA VAL A 711 27.87 -20.32 -77.61
C VAL A 711 28.19 -20.67 -76.15
N ILE A 712 29.40 -20.36 -75.68
CA ILE A 712 29.79 -20.48 -74.26
C ILE A 712 28.95 -19.55 -73.39
N GLU A 713 28.75 -18.30 -73.80
CA GLU A 713 27.91 -17.32 -73.09
C GLU A 713 26.44 -17.76 -73.00
N LEU A 714 25.83 -18.19 -74.12
CA LEU A 714 24.43 -18.60 -74.19
C LEU A 714 24.12 -19.85 -73.34
N ALA A 715 25.06 -20.80 -73.27
CA ALA A 715 24.96 -21.96 -72.39
C ALA A 715 25.38 -21.69 -70.94
N GLN A 716 25.74 -20.44 -70.59
CA GLN A 716 26.37 -20.07 -69.32
C GLN A 716 27.55 -20.98 -68.94
N ALA A 717 28.27 -21.47 -69.95
CA ALA A 717 29.14 -22.61 -69.80
C ALA A 717 30.47 -22.22 -69.15
N LYS A 718 30.88 -22.97 -68.13
CA LYS A 718 32.14 -22.79 -67.40
C LYS A 718 32.79 -24.13 -67.17
N ALA A 719 34.12 -24.17 -67.29
CA ALA A 719 34.93 -25.24 -66.72
C ALA A 719 35.66 -24.69 -65.51
N VAL A 720 35.56 -25.36 -64.37
CA VAL A 720 36.32 -25.03 -63.15
C VAL A 720 37.10 -26.24 -62.68
N LEU A 721 38.35 -26.01 -62.30
CA LEU A 721 39.21 -27.05 -61.73
C LEU A 721 38.90 -27.17 -60.24
N ILE A 722 38.18 -28.22 -59.83
CA ILE A 722 37.74 -28.41 -58.44
C ILE A 722 38.85 -29.16 -57.66
N PRO A 723 39.18 -28.73 -56.42
CA PRO A 723 38.50 -27.73 -55.59
C PRO A 723 38.96 -26.28 -55.78
N SER A 724 39.97 -26.01 -56.62
CA SER A 724 40.59 -24.68 -56.74
C SER A 724 39.68 -23.56 -57.27
N ASN A 725 38.55 -23.89 -57.90
CA ASN A 725 37.66 -22.96 -58.61
C ASN A 725 38.34 -22.10 -59.69
N ILE A 726 39.53 -22.49 -60.15
CA ILE A 726 40.23 -21.81 -61.24
C ILE A 726 39.52 -22.13 -62.55
N GLU A 727 38.92 -21.11 -63.16
CA GLU A 727 38.30 -21.22 -64.49
C GLU A 727 39.32 -21.73 -65.52
N GLN A 728 38.96 -22.83 -66.19
CA GLN A 728 39.75 -23.43 -67.26
C GLN A 728 39.28 -22.91 -68.61
N THR A 729 40.19 -22.87 -69.58
CA THR A 729 39.84 -22.49 -70.95
C THR A 729 38.87 -23.50 -71.55
N LEU A 730 37.63 -23.07 -71.76
CA LEU A 730 36.57 -23.85 -72.37
C LEU A 730 36.59 -23.69 -73.89
N THR A 731 36.42 -24.79 -74.60
CA THR A 731 36.19 -24.83 -76.05
C THR A 731 34.84 -25.48 -76.34
N VAL A 732 34.24 -25.21 -77.50
CA VAL A 732 32.93 -25.75 -77.86
C VAL A 732 32.90 -26.23 -79.32
N ASP A 733 32.48 -27.47 -79.53
CA ASP A 733 32.09 -27.98 -80.83
C ASP A 733 30.57 -27.89 -80.99
N TYR A 734 30.15 -26.96 -81.86
CA TYR A 734 28.78 -26.75 -82.27
C TYR A 734 28.62 -26.90 -83.80
N SER A 735 29.50 -27.68 -84.43
CA SER A 735 29.49 -27.90 -85.89
C SER A 735 28.16 -28.43 -86.42
N THR A 736 27.51 -29.31 -85.66
CA THR A 736 26.14 -29.83 -85.89
C THR A 736 25.07 -28.74 -85.93
N LEU A 737 25.14 -27.79 -84.99
CA LEU A 737 24.26 -26.63 -84.90
C LEU A 737 24.55 -25.61 -86.01
N LYS A 738 25.84 -25.43 -86.37
CA LYS A 738 26.30 -24.48 -87.39
C LYS A 738 25.86 -24.83 -88.81
N GLU A 739 25.54 -26.09 -89.07
CA GLU A 739 24.99 -26.59 -90.35
C GLU A 739 23.45 -26.75 -90.33
N ALA A 740 22.77 -26.34 -89.25
CA ALA A 740 21.31 -26.44 -89.14
C ALA A 740 20.57 -25.54 -90.16
N THR A 741 19.58 -26.13 -90.86
CA THR A 741 18.72 -25.42 -91.81
C THR A 741 17.22 -25.56 -91.52
N GLU A 742 16.85 -26.29 -90.47
CA GLU A 742 15.47 -26.54 -90.04
C GLU A 742 15.38 -26.46 -88.50
N ALA A 743 14.19 -26.20 -87.97
CA ALA A 743 13.95 -26.20 -86.52
C ALA A 743 14.00 -27.63 -85.95
N GLY A 744 14.62 -27.82 -84.78
CA GLY A 744 14.85 -29.13 -84.18
C GLY A 744 15.80 -29.07 -82.98
N ILE A 745 16.10 -30.22 -82.38
CA ILE A 745 17.05 -30.32 -81.27
C ILE A 745 18.42 -30.76 -81.81
N TYR A 746 19.48 -30.05 -81.42
CA TYR A 746 20.86 -30.22 -81.87
C TYR A 746 21.80 -30.36 -80.66
N THR A 747 22.60 -31.42 -80.61
CA THR A 747 23.60 -31.60 -79.54
C THR A 747 24.87 -30.79 -79.84
N ILE A 748 25.36 -30.06 -78.85
CA ILE A 748 26.69 -29.41 -78.87
C ILE A 748 27.56 -29.94 -77.72
N VAL A 749 28.88 -29.88 -77.87
CA VAL A 749 29.84 -30.44 -76.91
C VAL A 749 30.79 -29.38 -76.41
N PHE A 750 30.83 -29.16 -75.10
CA PHE A 750 31.84 -28.34 -74.44
C PHE A 750 33.01 -29.19 -73.99
N GLU A 751 34.25 -28.76 -74.26
CA GLU A 751 35.47 -29.45 -73.86
C GLU A 751 36.46 -28.53 -73.14
N ALA A 752 37.00 -28.99 -72.01
CA ALA A 752 38.12 -28.39 -71.30
C ALA A 752 39.11 -29.48 -70.86
N ASN A 753 40.38 -29.35 -71.29
CA ASN A 753 41.48 -30.30 -71.06
C ASN A 753 41.10 -31.79 -71.21
N GLY A 754 40.29 -32.15 -72.22
CA GLY A 754 39.88 -33.53 -72.50
C GLY A 754 38.67 -34.06 -71.72
N HIS A 755 38.09 -33.25 -70.83
CA HIS A 755 36.76 -33.53 -70.25
C HIS A 755 35.68 -32.91 -71.15
N GLN A 756 34.61 -33.66 -71.43
CA GLN A 756 33.52 -33.22 -72.31
C GLN A 756 32.17 -33.21 -71.60
N LYS A 757 31.32 -32.26 -71.97
CA LYS A 757 29.90 -32.20 -71.59
C LYS A 757 29.03 -31.88 -72.79
N GLU A 758 28.12 -32.78 -73.10
CA GLU A 758 27.11 -32.61 -74.14
C GLU A 758 25.88 -31.91 -73.56
N ILE A 759 25.28 -30.98 -74.31
CA ILE A 759 23.94 -30.45 -74.04
C ILE A 759 23.10 -30.40 -75.31
N GLU A 760 21.79 -30.53 -75.15
CA GLU A 760 20.81 -30.41 -76.23
C GLU A 760 20.36 -28.95 -76.38
N ILE A 761 20.50 -28.39 -77.58
CA ILE A 761 20.08 -27.02 -77.95
C ILE A 761 18.82 -27.11 -78.79
N THR A 762 17.82 -26.29 -78.48
CA THR A 762 16.61 -26.21 -79.32
C THR A 762 16.77 -25.10 -80.35
N VAL A 763 16.71 -25.45 -81.64
CA VAL A 763 16.63 -24.49 -82.75
C VAL A 763 15.18 -24.29 -83.13
N GLU A 764 14.71 -23.05 -83.10
CA GLU A 764 13.36 -22.68 -83.50
C GLU A 764 13.34 -22.05 -84.90
N ALA A 765 12.18 -22.14 -85.56
CA ALA A 765 11.95 -21.51 -86.85
C ALA A 765 11.93 -19.98 -86.72
N ASP A 766 12.39 -19.27 -87.74
CA ASP A 766 12.33 -17.80 -87.80
C ASP A 766 10.90 -17.30 -88.06
N ASP A 767 9.99 -17.51 -87.11
CA ASP A 767 8.66 -16.93 -87.08
C ASP A 767 8.48 -16.08 -85.79
N ALA A 768 8.36 -14.76 -86.00
CA ALA A 768 8.08 -13.70 -85.03
C ALA A 768 9.05 -13.54 -83.84
N GLN A 769 9.41 -12.30 -83.51
CA GLN A 769 10.41 -11.94 -82.49
C GLN A 769 9.97 -12.35 -81.07
N ILE A 770 10.93 -12.81 -80.25
CA ILE A 770 10.82 -12.75 -78.79
C ILE A 770 11.35 -11.38 -78.42
N GLU A 771 10.44 -10.46 -78.12
CA GLU A 771 10.79 -9.19 -77.49
C GLU A 771 11.15 -9.47 -76.02
N GLU A 772 12.21 -8.87 -75.51
CA GLU A 772 12.45 -8.84 -74.06
C GLU A 772 11.31 -8.06 -73.41
N THR A 773 10.58 -8.70 -72.49
CA THR A 773 9.41 -8.08 -71.87
C THR A 773 9.75 -7.70 -70.43
N THR A 774 9.45 -6.45 -70.07
CA THR A 774 9.63 -6.00 -68.69
C THR A 774 8.51 -6.57 -67.83
N GLU A 775 8.87 -7.39 -66.86
CA GLU A 775 7.94 -7.94 -65.87
C GLU A 775 8.00 -7.09 -64.60
N ILE A 776 6.85 -6.57 -64.18
CA ILE A 776 6.71 -5.85 -62.92
C ILE A 776 6.06 -6.78 -61.90
N ASN A 777 6.61 -6.83 -60.69
CA ASN A 777 5.98 -7.44 -59.52
C ASN A 777 5.75 -6.37 -58.46
N ALA A 778 4.55 -6.35 -57.90
CA ALA A 778 4.05 -5.38 -56.92
C ALA A 778 2.81 -5.98 -56.26
N TYR A 779 2.61 -5.70 -54.97
CA TYR A 779 1.56 -6.30 -54.15
C TYR A 779 0.64 -5.23 -53.53
N PRO A 780 -0.69 -5.47 -53.47
CA PRO A 780 -1.63 -4.66 -52.70
C PRO A 780 -1.19 -4.42 -51.26
N PHE A 781 -1.39 -3.20 -50.77
CA PHE A 781 -1.11 -2.82 -49.38
C PHE A 781 -2.18 -1.85 -48.85
N THR A 782 -2.20 -1.66 -47.53
CA THR A 782 -3.12 -0.73 -46.83
C THR A 782 -2.35 0.49 -46.32
N VAL A 783 -2.98 1.66 -46.38
CA VAL A 783 -2.45 2.94 -45.88
C VAL A 783 -3.59 3.76 -45.27
N LYS A 784 -3.30 4.59 -44.26
CA LYS A 784 -4.30 5.47 -43.64
C LYS A 784 -4.48 6.77 -44.43
N LEU A 785 -5.68 7.34 -44.41
CA LEU A 785 -6.00 8.58 -45.14
C LEU A 785 -5.08 9.76 -44.75
N SER A 786 -4.68 9.86 -43.47
CA SER A 786 -3.72 10.87 -42.98
C SER A 786 -2.31 10.75 -43.56
N GLU A 787 -1.82 9.53 -43.82
CA GLU A 787 -0.46 9.25 -44.31
C GLU A 787 -0.24 9.73 -45.76
N LEU A 788 -1.32 9.88 -46.54
CA LEU A 788 -1.26 10.13 -47.99
C LEU A 788 -0.59 11.44 -48.39
N LYS A 789 -0.65 12.49 -47.56
CA LYS A 789 -0.07 13.80 -47.89
C LYS A 789 1.45 13.82 -47.99
N ASN A 790 2.12 12.94 -47.25
CA ASN A 790 3.58 12.85 -47.17
C ASN A 790 4.13 11.58 -47.83
N LEU A 791 3.27 10.76 -48.41
CA LEU A 791 3.63 9.48 -49.01
C LEU A 791 4.44 9.71 -50.31
N THR A 792 5.67 9.26 -50.32
CA THR A 792 6.59 9.40 -51.46
C THR A 792 6.59 8.18 -52.37
N ALA A 793 7.08 8.35 -53.60
CA ALA A 793 7.22 7.28 -54.60
C ALA A 793 7.99 6.06 -54.03
N ASP A 794 9.13 6.30 -53.39
CA ASP A 794 10.00 5.24 -52.85
C ASP A 794 9.31 4.45 -51.73
N GLN A 795 8.57 5.13 -50.85
CA GLN A 795 7.78 4.48 -49.79
C GLN A 795 6.62 3.63 -50.34
N ILE A 796 6.05 4.02 -51.48
CA ILE A 796 5.01 3.23 -52.16
C ILE A 796 5.62 2.00 -52.83
N ILE A 797 6.79 2.15 -53.44
CA ILE A 797 7.56 1.03 -54.00
C ILE A 797 7.95 0.04 -52.89
N GLU A 798 8.41 0.53 -51.73
CA GLU A 798 8.74 -0.29 -50.57
C GLU A 798 7.52 -1.01 -49.98
N LYS A 799 6.42 -0.29 -49.68
CA LYS A 799 5.19 -0.87 -49.13
C LYS A 799 4.53 -1.89 -50.07
N ALA A 800 4.61 -1.68 -51.39
CA ALA A 800 4.15 -2.64 -52.40
C ALA A 800 5.15 -3.76 -52.70
N GLN A 801 6.35 -3.73 -52.11
CA GLN A 801 7.49 -4.62 -52.42
C GLN A 801 7.78 -4.68 -53.93
N ALA A 802 7.68 -3.54 -54.60
CA ALA A 802 7.61 -3.47 -56.04
C ALA A 802 8.98 -3.53 -56.74
N THR A 803 9.08 -4.33 -57.79
CA THR A 803 10.31 -4.52 -58.59
C THR A 803 9.95 -4.68 -60.07
N ALA A 804 10.78 -4.13 -60.97
CA ALA A 804 10.75 -4.45 -62.40
C ALA A 804 12.01 -5.22 -62.79
N ILE A 805 11.86 -6.22 -63.65
CA ILE A 805 12.96 -6.98 -64.26
C ILE A 805 12.71 -7.17 -65.76
N LEU A 806 13.76 -7.18 -66.58
CA LEU A 806 13.67 -7.63 -67.97
C LEU A 806 13.63 -9.16 -68.01
N SER A 807 12.52 -9.76 -68.40
CA SER A 807 12.39 -11.21 -68.56
C SER A 807 12.79 -11.61 -69.98
N PRO A 808 13.70 -12.60 -70.18
CA PRO A 808 14.23 -13.55 -69.18
C PRO A 808 15.54 -13.13 -68.48
N SER A 809 16.17 -12.01 -68.86
CA SER A 809 17.51 -11.61 -68.37
C SER A 809 17.66 -11.46 -66.85
N GLY A 810 16.57 -11.17 -66.13
CA GLY A 810 16.57 -10.86 -64.71
C GLY A 810 17.12 -9.48 -64.33
N GLU A 811 17.55 -8.66 -65.31
CA GLU A 811 18.13 -7.33 -65.03
C GLU A 811 17.08 -6.38 -64.45
N ARG A 812 17.34 -5.85 -63.25
CA ARG A 812 16.44 -4.88 -62.58
C ARG A 812 16.32 -3.59 -63.39
N GLN A 813 15.09 -3.18 -63.66
CA GLN A 813 14.78 -1.95 -64.39
C GLN A 813 14.34 -0.83 -63.44
N GLU A 814 14.50 0.43 -63.88
CA GLU A 814 13.99 1.60 -63.17
C GLU A 814 12.45 1.52 -63.09
N LEU A 815 11.92 1.55 -61.87
CA LEU A 815 10.49 1.46 -61.60
C LEU A 815 9.95 2.86 -61.26
N ARG A 816 8.99 3.34 -62.04
CA ARG A 816 8.25 4.57 -61.76
C ARG A 816 6.88 4.23 -61.21
N VAL A 817 6.30 5.13 -60.43
CA VAL A 817 4.97 4.95 -59.86
C VAL A 817 4.11 6.19 -60.09
N ASP A 818 2.96 6.00 -60.73
CA ASP A 818 1.87 6.97 -60.75
C ASP A 818 0.90 6.63 -59.61
N TYR A 819 0.91 7.52 -58.62
CA TYR A 819 0.07 7.48 -57.43
C TYR A 819 -0.73 8.78 -57.28
N LEU A 820 -0.90 9.57 -58.35
CA LEU A 820 -1.64 10.84 -58.30
C LEU A 820 -3.11 10.65 -57.89
N SER A 821 -3.71 9.52 -58.28
CA SER A 821 -5.02 9.03 -57.83
C SER A 821 -5.09 8.82 -56.31
N LEU A 822 -4.05 8.23 -55.73
CA LEU A 822 -3.90 7.96 -54.30
C LEU A 822 -3.57 9.24 -53.54
N GLN A 823 -2.70 10.11 -54.06
CA GLN A 823 -2.33 11.39 -53.46
C GLN A 823 -3.48 12.42 -53.47
N ALA A 824 -4.42 12.29 -54.42
CA ALA A 824 -5.63 13.10 -54.50
C ALA A 824 -6.85 12.48 -53.76
N ALA A 825 -6.68 11.36 -53.06
CA ALA A 825 -7.74 10.73 -52.29
C ALA A 825 -8.15 11.60 -51.08
N THR A 826 -9.45 11.84 -50.92
CA THR A 826 -10.02 12.62 -49.81
C THR A 826 -11.00 11.83 -48.95
N GLU A 827 -11.23 10.57 -49.27
CA GLU A 827 -12.16 9.65 -48.61
C GLU A 827 -11.51 8.25 -48.55
N ALA A 828 -11.96 7.39 -47.64
CA ALA A 828 -11.50 6.01 -47.60
C ALA A 828 -12.11 5.18 -48.73
N GLY A 829 -11.34 4.23 -49.26
CA GLY A 829 -11.71 3.41 -50.40
C GLY A 829 -10.52 2.68 -51.01
N ILE A 830 -10.75 1.96 -52.09
CA ILE A 830 -9.69 1.29 -52.83
C ILE A 830 -9.25 2.20 -53.98
N TYR A 831 -7.98 2.58 -53.97
CA TYR A 831 -7.35 3.46 -54.95
C TYR A 831 -6.32 2.70 -55.77
N LYS A 832 -6.26 2.98 -57.07
CA LYS A 832 -5.37 2.28 -57.99
C LYS A 832 -4.06 3.03 -58.14
N VAL A 833 -2.96 2.33 -57.89
CA VAL A 833 -1.59 2.81 -58.09
C VAL A 833 -0.97 2.03 -59.25
N ILE A 834 -0.34 2.74 -60.18
CA ILE A 834 0.23 2.16 -61.39
C ILE A 834 1.74 2.23 -61.29
N PHE A 835 2.40 1.07 -61.29
CA PHE A 835 3.84 0.97 -61.47
C PHE A 835 4.16 0.82 -62.95
N GLU A 836 5.12 1.60 -63.46
CA GLU A 836 5.54 1.59 -64.85
C GLU A 836 7.06 1.39 -64.97
N SER A 837 7.47 0.54 -65.92
CA SER A 837 8.86 0.39 -66.32
C SER A 837 8.92 -0.05 -67.78
N ASN A 838 9.76 0.62 -68.58
CA ASN A 838 9.90 0.42 -70.05
C ASN A 838 8.56 0.31 -70.82
N GLY A 839 7.54 1.08 -70.42
CA GLY A 839 6.23 1.09 -71.06
C GLY A 839 5.30 -0.08 -70.69
N VAL A 840 5.75 -1.02 -69.85
CA VAL A 840 4.86 -1.99 -69.19
C VAL A 840 4.32 -1.35 -67.91
N GLN A 841 3.01 -1.48 -67.69
CA GLN A 841 2.32 -0.99 -66.50
C GLN A 841 1.70 -2.14 -65.70
N LYS A 842 1.84 -2.11 -64.38
CA LYS A 842 1.14 -2.99 -63.44
C LYS A 842 0.40 -2.16 -62.41
N GLU A 843 -0.92 -2.27 -62.44
CA GLU A 843 -1.81 -1.63 -61.49
C GLU A 843 -2.01 -2.55 -60.27
N ILE A 844 -1.95 -1.98 -59.07
CA ILE A 844 -2.39 -2.63 -57.85
C ILE A 844 -3.50 -1.81 -57.18
N ASP A 845 -4.34 -2.52 -56.44
CA ASP A 845 -5.31 -1.91 -55.53
C ASP A 845 -4.62 -1.60 -54.20
N VAL A 846 -4.65 -0.33 -53.78
CA VAL A 846 -4.19 0.14 -52.47
C VAL A 846 -5.42 0.50 -51.65
N THR A 847 -5.58 -0.12 -50.49
CA THR A 847 -6.71 0.17 -49.59
C THR A 847 -6.35 1.40 -48.75
N VAL A 848 -7.05 2.50 -49.00
CA VAL A 848 -7.04 3.66 -48.10
C VAL A 848 -8.12 3.43 -47.06
N GLU A 849 -7.73 3.20 -45.82
CA GLU A 849 -8.66 3.14 -44.70
C GLU A 849 -8.86 4.54 -44.11
N LEU A 850 -10.04 4.78 -43.53
CA LEU A 850 -10.18 5.92 -42.62
C LEU A 850 -9.16 5.70 -41.50
N ASP A 851 -8.49 6.75 -41.08
CA ASP A 851 -7.92 6.76 -39.74
C ASP A 851 -9.04 6.32 -38.78
N GLU A 852 -8.77 5.31 -37.94
CA GLU A 852 -9.76 4.73 -37.03
C GLU A 852 -10.53 5.86 -36.32
N GLU A 853 -11.85 5.71 -36.16
CA GLU A 853 -12.67 6.63 -35.37
C GLU A 853 -12.25 6.56 -33.88
N GLN A 854 -11.12 7.21 -33.59
CA GLN A 854 -10.93 7.98 -32.38
C GLN A 854 -12.21 8.81 -32.20
N PRO A 855 -12.82 8.86 -31.00
CA PRO A 855 -13.87 9.84 -30.74
C PRO A 855 -13.30 11.23 -31.07
N GLU A 856 -14.09 12.10 -31.72
CA GLU A 856 -13.63 13.43 -32.14
C GLU A 856 -12.89 14.13 -31.00
N GLY A 857 -11.57 14.16 -31.09
CA GLY A 857 -10.68 14.71 -30.09
C GLY A 857 -10.84 16.22 -30.07
N ILE A 858 -11.75 16.71 -29.23
CA ILE A 858 -11.90 18.14 -29.00
C ILE A 858 -10.54 18.62 -28.47
N THR A 859 -9.79 19.35 -29.29
CA THR A 859 -8.60 20.08 -28.83
C THR A 859 -9.10 21.21 -27.95
N GLU A 860 -9.26 20.93 -26.66
CA GLU A 860 -9.71 21.91 -25.69
C GLU A 860 -8.49 22.69 -25.17
N ILE A 861 -8.35 23.92 -25.66
CA ILE A 861 -7.45 24.90 -25.04
C ILE A 861 -8.18 25.49 -23.83
N THR A 862 -7.86 24.95 -22.66
CA THR A 862 -8.25 25.54 -21.37
C THR A 862 -7.26 26.65 -21.02
N ALA A 863 -7.79 27.83 -20.64
CA ALA A 863 -6.99 28.97 -20.22
C ALA A 863 -7.86 29.93 -19.41
N GLU A 864 -7.29 30.50 -18.35
CA GLU A 864 -7.93 31.48 -17.46
C GLU A 864 -7.58 32.91 -17.89
N PRO A 865 -8.53 33.87 -17.80
CA PRO A 865 -8.22 35.29 -17.87
C PRO A 865 -7.24 35.70 -16.77
N PHE A 866 -6.29 36.58 -17.09
CA PHE A 866 -5.27 37.03 -16.14
C PHE A 866 -5.01 38.55 -16.23
N THR A 867 -4.29 39.07 -15.24
CA THR A 867 -3.98 40.51 -15.12
C THR A 867 -2.47 40.72 -15.19
N ILE A 868 -2.05 41.75 -15.93
CA ILE A 868 -0.67 42.24 -15.99
C ILE A 868 -0.63 43.76 -15.85
N LYS A 869 0.53 44.31 -15.52
CA LYS A 869 0.75 45.76 -15.50
C LYS A 869 1.25 46.28 -16.84
N LEU A 870 1.00 47.56 -17.11
CA LEU A 870 1.42 48.22 -18.35
C LEU A 870 2.95 48.11 -18.58
N SER A 871 3.78 48.16 -17.54
CA SER A 871 5.25 47.98 -17.64
C SER A 871 5.70 46.54 -17.91
N GLU A 872 4.88 45.52 -17.65
CA GLU A 872 5.27 44.11 -17.88
C GLU A 872 5.21 43.73 -19.37
N ILE A 873 4.48 44.50 -20.19
CA ILE A 873 4.19 44.21 -21.61
C ILE A 873 5.45 44.11 -22.48
N GLU A 874 6.44 44.99 -22.29
CA GLU A 874 7.68 44.92 -23.09
C GLU A 874 8.45 43.61 -22.83
N SER A 875 8.43 43.13 -21.59
CA SER A 875 9.13 41.92 -21.14
C SER A 875 8.39 40.61 -21.43
N LEU A 876 7.12 40.67 -21.84
CA LEU A 876 6.27 39.49 -22.00
C LEU A 876 6.78 38.53 -23.10
N THR A 877 6.92 37.24 -22.76
CA THR A 877 7.20 36.14 -23.70
C THR A 877 5.99 35.22 -23.81
N GLU A 878 5.95 34.37 -24.85
CA GLU A 878 4.85 33.41 -25.04
C GLU A 878 4.75 32.43 -23.86
N THR A 879 5.88 31.91 -23.37
CA THR A 879 5.93 31.04 -22.18
C THR A 879 5.34 31.71 -20.94
N MET A 880 5.70 32.96 -20.64
CA MET A 880 5.15 33.70 -19.49
C MET A 880 3.64 33.91 -19.59
N VAL A 881 3.09 33.97 -20.81
CA VAL A 881 1.66 34.12 -21.05
C VAL A 881 0.92 32.79 -20.94
N ILE A 882 1.51 31.70 -21.46
CA ILE A 882 1.00 30.33 -21.26
C ILE A 882 0.92 30.02 -19.76
N GLU A 883 1.98 30.31 -19.00
CA GLU A 883 2.00 30.14 -17.53
C GLU A 883 0.95 31.00 -16.82
N LYS A 884 0.89 32.31 -17.11
CA LYS A 884 -0.06 33.23 -16.44
C LYS A 884 -1.52 32.92 -16.78
N ALA A 885 -1.80 32.47 -18.00
CA ALA A 885 -3.12 32.00 -18.41
C ALA A 885 -3.43 30.57 -17.93
N LYS A 886 -2.47 29.87 -17.31
CA LYS A 886 -2.51 28.41 -17.04
C LYS A 886 -2.97 27.62 -18.28
N ALA A 887 -2.47 28.02 -19.44
CA ALA A 887 -2.95 27.50 -20.71
C ALA A 887 -2.49 26.06 -20.89
N VAL A 888 -3.46 25.14 -20.99
CA VAL A 888 -3.23 23.73 -21.31
C VAL A 888 -4.09 23.36 -22.50
N SER A 889 -3.45 22.75 -23.50
CA SER A 889 -4.08 22.21 -24.68
C SER A 889 -3.88 20.71 -24.67
N MET A 890 -4.98 19.97 -24.66
CA MET A 890 -4.95 18.51 -24.72
C MET A 890 -5.58 18.05 -26.03
N LEU A 891 -4.92 17.10 -26.69
CA LEU A 891 -5.50 16.28 -27.73
C LEU A 891 -5.38 14.83 -27.26
N ASN A 892 -6.53 14.16 -27.09
CA ASN A 892 -6.62 12.75 -26.67
C ASN A 892 -5.85 12.40 -25.37
N GLY A 893 -5.70 13.36 -24.46
CA GLY A 893 -5.01 13.19 -23.17
C GLY A 893 -3.50 13.51 -23.19
N GLU A 894 -2.93 13.83 -24.35
CA GLU A 894 -1.54 14.27 -24.46
C GLU A 894 -1.43 15.79 -24.58
N ASN A 895 -0.48 16.37 -23.86
CA ASN A 895 -0.19 17.81 -23.88
C ASN A 895 0.32 18.24 -25.27
N GLN A 896 -0.33 19.24 -25.84
CA GLN A 896 0.01 19.82 -27.14
C GLN A 896 0.73 21.16 -26.98
N GLU A 897 1.60 21.50 -27.92
CA GLU A 897 2.31 22.78 -27.94
C GLU A 897 1.33 23.95 -28.20
N ILE A 898 1.39 24.97 -27.34
CA ILE A 898 0.60 26.20 -27.46
C ILE A 898 1.51 27.31 -27.94
N THR A 899 1.06 28.04 -28.97
CA THR A 899 1.67 29.29 -29.44
C THR A 899 0.76 30.47 -29.11
N VAL A 900 1.32 31.68 -28.93
CA VAL A 900 0.55 32.84 -28.48
C VAL A 900 0.69 34.03 -29.44
N ASP A 901 -0.43 34.50 -29.98
CA ASP A 901 -0.45 35.76 -30.70
C ASP A 901 -0.45 36.96 -29.75
N LEU A 902 0.76 37.45 -29.45
CA LEU A 902 1.00 38.60 -28.59
C LEU A 902 0.86 39.96 -29.30
N ARG A 903 0.51 40.03 -30.60
CA ARG A 903 0.51 41.29 -31.37
C ARG A 903 -0.43 42.34 -30.78
N SER A 904 -1.65 41.95 -30.44
CA SER A 904 -2.66 42.82 -29.82
C SER A 904 -2.22 43.37 -28.46
N LEU A 905 -1.42 42.60 -27.71
CA LEU A 905 -0.97 42.95 -26.37
C LEU A 905 0.33 43.77 -26.37
N LYS A 906 1.26 43.52 -27.31
CA LYS A 906 2.49 44.32 -27.45
C LYS A 906 2.28 45.69 -28.10
N GLU A 907 1.15 45.91 -28.76
CA GLU A 907 0.73 47.23 -29.25
C GLU A 907 -0.07 48.05 -28.20
N ALA A 908 -0.38 47.46 -27.03
CA ALA A 908 -1.12 48.12 -25.97
C ALA A 908 -0.29 49.23 -25.28
N THR A 909 -0.80 50.45 -25.28
CA THR A 909 -0.16 51.65 -24.70
C THR A 909 -1.00 52.32 -23.61
N THR A 910 -2.14 51.73 -23.25
CA THR A 910 -3.08 52.23 -22.25
C THR A 910 -3.68 51.08 -21.44
N THR A 911 -4.23 51.40 -20.28
CA THR A 911 -4.93 50.44 -19.41
C THR A 911 -6.27 50.00 -20.01
N GLY A 912 -6.60 48.72 -19.92
CA GLY A 912 -7.85 48.16 -20.44
C GLY A 912 -7.84 46.64 -20.47
N VAL A 913 -8.94 46.03 -20.91
CA VAL A 913 -8.98 44.59 -21.22
C VAL A 913 -8.58 44.40 -22.68
N TYR A 914 -7.61 43.54 -22.92
CA TYR A 914 -7.08 43.17 -24.23
C TYR A 914 -7.30 41.68 -24.46
N THR A 915 -7.52 41.27 -25.71
CA THR A 915 -7.68 39.84 -26.05
C THR A 915 -6.42 39.34 -26.74
N ILE A 916 -5.86 38.25 -26.23
CA ILE A 916 -4.83 37.46 -26.92
C ILE A 916 -5.45 36.18 -27.49
N ILE A 917 -4.80 35.58 -28.47
CA ILE A 917 -5.23 34.32 -29.07
C ILE A 917 -4.16 33.26 -28.78
N LEU A 918 -4.56 32.22 -28.05
CA LEU A 918 -3.79 30.99 -27.91
C LEU A 918 -4.12 30.07 -29.08
N ILE A 919 -3.10 29.47 -29.70
CA ILE A 919 -3.25 28.60 -30.88
C ILE A 919 -2.53 27.28 -30.62
N SER A 920 -3.26 26.17 -30.74
CA SER A 920 -2.73 24.80 -30.70
C SER A 920 -3.50 23.96 -31.71
N ASN A 921 -2.79 23.20 -32.56
CA ASN A 921 -3.36 22.31 -33.59
C ASN A 921 -4.49 22.95 -34.43
N GLY A 922 -4.40 24.25 -34.70
CA GLY A 922 -5.37 25.01 -35.49
C GLY A 922 -6.62 25.48 -34.73
N VAL A 923 -6.85 25.02 -33.50
CA VAL A 923 -7.87 25.59 -32.61
C VAL A 923 -7.35 26.89 -32.01
N GLN A 924 -8.23 27.89 -31.90
CA GLN A 924 -7.95 29.20 -31.35
C GLN A 924 -8.80 29.45 -30.11
N LYS A 925 -8.16 29.95 -29.04
CA LYS A 925 -8.83 30.37 -27.81
C LYS A 925 -8.48 31.82 -27.50
N GLU A 926 -9.51 32.66 -27.51
CA GLU A 926 -9.42 34.02 -27.00
C GLU A 926 -9.34 34.00 -25.46
N VAL A 927 -8.37 34.74 -24.91
CA VAL A 927 -8.19 34.94 -23.47
C VAL A 927 -8.14 36.44 -23.19
N GLU A 928 -8.96 36.88 -22.23
CA GLU A 928 -8.96 38.26 -21.76
C GLU A 928 -7.77 38.50 -20.81
N VAL A 929 -6.95 39.49 -21.16
CA VAL A 929 -5.83 40.00 -20.37
C VAL A 929 -6.18 41.39 -19.90
N THR A 930 -6.35 41.57 -18.59
CA THR A 930 -6.55 42.90 -18.02
C THR A 930 -5.18 43.57 -17.86
N VAL A 931 -4.93 44.62 -18.63
CA VAL A 931 -3.78 45.50 -18.48
C VAL A 931 -4.16 46.63 -17.53
N GLU A 932 -3.69 46.56 -16.30
CA GLU A 932 -3.87 47.63 -15.32
C GLU A 932 -2.78 48.70 -15.45
N ALA A 933 -3.03 49.86 -14.84
CA ALA A 933 -1.99 50.87 -14.73
C ALA A 933 -0.78 50.29 -14.01
N ASP A 934 0.40 50.81 -14.33
CA ASP A 934 1.46 50.88 -13.33
C ASP A 934 0.99 51.84 -12.24
N ILE A 935 0.18 51.31 -11.32
CA ILE A 935 -0.11 51.97 -10.05
C ILE A 935 1.26 52.16 -9.42
N GLU A 936 1.67 53.42 -9.22
CA GLU A 936 2.87 53.75 -8.46
C GLU A 936 2.88 52.87 -7.22
N GLN A 937 3.96 52.12 -7.02
CA GLN A 937 4.00 51.10 -5.98
C GLN A 937 3.51 51.71 -4.66
N PRO A 938 2.72 50.99 -3.85
CA PRO A 938 2.55 51.41 -2.46
C PRO A 938 3.97 51.55 -1.90
N VAL A 939 4.35 52.78 -1.58
CA VAL A 939 5.66 53.09 -0.98
C VAL A 939 5.85 52.08 0.13
N GLU A 940 6.91 51.25 0.04
CA GLU A 940 7.09 50.19 1.03
C GLU A 940 7.24 50.84 2.40
N ILE A 941 6.16 50.77 3.19
CA ILE A 941 6.14 51.36 4.51
C ILE A 941 6.72 50.37 5.49
N THR A 942 7.75 50.81 6.20
CA THR A 942 8.30 50.10 7.35
C THR A 942 7.27 50.15 8.47
N GLU A 943 6.62 49.03 8.79
CA GLU A 943 5.90 48.90 10.06
C GLU A 943 6.88 48.39 11.13
N ILE A 944 6.80 48.96 12.34
CA ILE A 944 7.59 48.53 13.50
C ILE A 944 6.63 48.07 14.60
N THR A 945 6.68 46.78 14.90
CA THR A 945 6.05 46.19 16.09
C THR A 945 7.07 46.16 17.24
N ALA A 946 6.60 46.43 18.45
CA ALA A 946 7.37 46.36 19.70
C ALA A 946 6.40 46.42 20.89
N GLU A 947 6.65 45.64 21.94
CA GLU A 947 5.83 45.57 23.15
C GLU A 947 6.55 46.14 24.39
N PRO A 948 5.83 46.85 25.28
CA PRO A 948 6.32 47.26 26.60
C PRO A 948 6.85 46.07 27.44
N PHE A 949 7.93 46.28 28.19
CA PHE A 949 8.51 45.25 29.07
C PHE A 949 9.06 45.84 30.38
N THR A 950 9.31 44.97 31.36
CA THR A 950 9.83 45.33 32.69
C THR A 950 11.25 44.79 32.90
N ILE A 951 12.10 45.55 33.58
CA ILE A 951 13.46 45.18 33.98
C ILE A 951 13.78 45.68 35.40
N LYS A 952 14.85 45.15 36.01
CA LYS A 952 15.36 45.65 37.29
C LYS A 952 16.39 46.76 37.13
N LEU A 953 16.49 47.65 38.11
CA LEU A 953 17.43 48.77 38.12
C LEU A 953 18.91 48.31 37.98
N SER A 954 19.28 47.19 38.59
CA SER A 954 20.62 46.58 38.44
C SER A 954 20.92 46.06 37.02
N GLU A 955 19.89 45.65 36.26
CA GLU A 955 20.04 45.10 34.91
C GLU A 955 20.25 46.19 33.85
N VAL A 956 19.77 47.42 34.11
CA VAL A 956 19.83 48.58 33.19
C VAL A 956 21.23 48.77 32.59
N ASN A 957 22.27 48.80 33.43
CA ASN A 957 23.64 49.11 33.01
C ASN A 957 24.32 47.98 32.20
N ALA A 958 23.69 46.80 32.13
CA ALA A 958 24.19 45.64 31.39
C ALA A 958 23.40 45.38 30.09
N LEU A 959 22.35 46.15 29.80
CA LEU A 959 21.52 45.96 28.62
C LEU A 959 22.26 46.32 27.33
N THR A 960 22.23 45.38 26.39
CA THR A 960 22.63 45.58 24.99
C THR A 960 21.40 45.86 24.11
N GLU A 961 21.64 46.49 22.97
CA GLU A 961 20.64 46.75 21.93
C GLU A 961 19.88 45.48 21.51
N THR A 962 20.59 44.36 21.31
CA THR A 962 19.99 43.06 20.98
C THR A 962 19.02 42.57 22.07
N GLN A 963 19.41 42.63 23.34
CA GLN A 963 18.55 42.19 24.45
C GLN A 963 17.32 43.08 24.63
N ILE A 964 17.40 44.36 24.26
CA ILE A 964 16.25 45.28 24.27
C ILE A 964 15.29 44.95 23.13
N ILE A 965 15.81 44.66 21.94
CA ILE A 965 15.01 44.21 20.78
C ILE A 965 14.31 42.88 21.11
N GLU A 966 15.03 41.91 21.68
CA GLU A 966 14.47 40.61 22.11
C GLU A 966 13.37 40.76 23.18
N LYS A 967 13.64 41.51 24.26
CA LYS A 967 12.67 41.72 25.36
C LYS A 967 11.41 42.47 24.92
N ALA A 968 11.55 43.38 23.96
CA ALA A 968 10.41 44.09 23.36
C ALA A 968 9.73 43.29 22.23
N GLN A 969 10.23 42.11 21.87
CA GLN A 969 9.82 41.33 20.69
C GLN A 969 9.80 42.19 19.40
N ALA A 970 10.72 43.15 19.31
CA ALA A 970 10.61 44.24 18.35
C ALA A 970 11.08 43.82 16.95
N LYS A 971 10.27 44.14 15.93
CA LYS A 971 10.55 43.83 14.52
C LYS A 971 10.19 45.01 13.62
N ALA A 972 11.00 45.25 12.59
CA ALA A 972 10.65 46.10 11.46
C ALA A 972 10.38 45.23 10.23
N VAL A 973 9.28 45.47 9.52
CA VAL A 973 8.93 44.76 8.27
C VAL A 973 8.47 45.75 7.21
N LEU A 974 8.84 45.50 5.95
CA LEU A 974 8.34 46.24 4.79
C LEU A 974 7.00 45.64 4.35
N ILE A 975 5.92 46.40 4.47
CA ILE A 975 4.58 45.96 4.07
C ILE A 975 4.26 46.48 2.66
N PRO A 976 3.75 45.63 1.74
CA PRO A 976 3.22 44.28 1.96
C PRO A 976 4.22 43.12 1.81
N SER A 977 5.50 43.39 1.49
CA SER A 977 6.48 42.34 1.17
C SER A 977 6.76 41.31 2.29
N GLY A 978 6.51 41.68 3.55
CA GLY A 978 6.85 40.86 4.73
C GLY A 978 8.36 40.82 5.04
N LYS A 979 9.20 41.50 4.27
CA LYS A 979 10.66 41.46 4.42
C LYS A 979 11.11 42.20 5.68
N GLU A 980 11.79 41.49 6.58
CA GLU A 980 12.37 42.09 7.79
C GLU A 980 13.45 43.13 7.46
N GLN A 981 13.54 44.18 8.27
CA GLN A 981 14.54 45.24 8.17
C GLN A 981 15.41 45.35 9.42
N ALA A 982 16.60 45.91 9.25
CA ALA A 982 17.50 46.23 10.36
C ALA A 982 16.87 47.28 11.29
N LEU A 983 16.60 46.85 12.53
CA LEU A 983 16.03 47.68 13.58
C LEU A 983 17.15 48.26 14.46
N THR A 984 17.11 49.56 14.73
CA THR A 984 18.01 50.24 15.69
C THR A 984 17.20 50.73 16.88
N VAL A 985 17.74 50.74 18.10
CA VAL A 985 17.04 51.25 19.29
C VAL A 985 17.78 52.41 19.96
N LYS A 986 17.01 53.46 20.29
CA LYS A 986 17.46 54.63 21.07
C LYS A 986 16.94 54.49 22.50
N TYR A 987 17.86 54.15 23.41
CA TYR A 987 17.57 53.80 24.80
C TYR A 987 18.51 54.50 25.81
N SER A 988 19.13 55.62 25.44
CA SER A 988 20.01 56.39 26.35
C SER A 988 19.26 56.88 27.61
N SER A 989 17.98 57.21 27.48
CA SER A 989 17.04 57.48 28.57
C SER A 989 16.91 56.32 29.56
N LEU A 990 16.99 55.08 29.09
CA LEU A 990 16.96 53.88 29.92
C LEU A 990 18.30 53.68 30.61
N LEU A 991 19.43 53.82 29.89
CA LEU A 991 20.79 53.72 30.46
C LEU A 991 21.08 54.77 31.54
N GLU A 992 20.41 55.92 31.51
CA GLU A 992 20.50 56.96 32.54
C GLU A 992 19.55 56.74 33.74
N ALA A 993 18.83 55.61 33.80
CA ALA A 993 17.93 55.28 34.90
C ALA A 993 18.68 55.07 36.22
N ALA A 994 18.58 56.04 37.13
CA ALA A 994 19.21 56.02 38.46
C ALA A 994 18.25 55.64 39.61
N ARG A 995 17.02 55.21 39.29
CA ARG A 995 15.95 54.81 40.22
C ARG A 995 14.84 54.05 39.48
N ALA A 996 14.00 53.31 40.19
CA ALA A 996 12.74 52.82 39.64
C ALA A 996 11.90 53.93 38.97
N GLY A 997 11.20 53.56 37.90
CA GLY A 997 10.36 54.45 37.14
C GLY A 997 10.06 53.90 35.75
N SER A 998 9.22 54.62 35.01
CA SER A 998 8.98 54.36 33.60
C SER A 998 9.95 55.17 32.74
N TYR A 999 10.56 54.50 31.76
CA TYR A 999 11.54 55.05 30.84
C TYR A 999 11.14 54.70 29.41
N LYS A 1000 11.13 55.70 28.52
CA LYS A 1000 10.76 55.49 27.13
C LYS A 1000 11.98 55.16 26.27
N ILE A 1001 11.80 54.21 25.35
CA ILE A 1001 12.78 53.88 24.31
C ILE A 1001 12.12 53.94 22.94
N VAL A 1002 12.92 54.21 21.90
CA VAL A 1002 12.42 54.37 20.53
C VAL A 1002 13.14 53.40 19.60
N PHE A 1003 12.39 52.49 18.99
CA PHE A 1003 12.86 51.68 17.88
C PHE A 1003 12.74 52.46 16.56
N GLU A 1004 13.74 52.35 15.70
CA GLU A 1004 13.81 53.06 14.42
C GLU A 1004 14.30 52.14 13.30
N SER A 1005 13.62 52.19 12.16
CA SER A 1005 14.04 51.58 10.89
C SER A 1005 13.53 52.45 9.75
N ASN A 1006 14.38 52.75 8.76
CA ASN A 1006 14.03 53.53 7.56
C ASN A 1006 13.30 54.87 7.83
N GLY A 1007 13.55 55.51 8.98
CA GLY A 1007 12.92 56.78 9.37
C GLY A 1007 11.53 56.66 10.01
N VAL A 1008 10.97 55.45 10.11
CA VAL A 1008 9.81 55.17 10.95
C VAL A 1008 10.28 54.91 12.38
N GLN A 1009 9.55 55.44 13.36
CA GLN A 1009 9.86 55.30 14.79
C GLN A 1009 8.68 54.71 15.57
N LYS A 1010 8.97 53.78 16.47
CA LYS A 1010 8.02 53.22 17.44
C LYS A 1010 8.55 53.44 18.86
N GLU A 1011 7.87 54.29 19.61
CA GLU A 1011 8.13 54.50 21.02
C GLU A 1011 7.38 53.44 21.86
N ILE A 1012 8.07 52.83 22.82
CA ILE A 1012 7.46 52.00 23.87
C ILE A 1012 7.90 52.44 25.26
N GLU A 1013 7.20 51.93 26.26
CA GLU A 1013 7.43 52.21 27.67
C GLU A 1013 8.12 51.01 28.32
N VAL A 1014 9.25 51.22 28.99
CA VAL A 1014 9.99 50.21 29.75
C VAL A 1014 9.89 50.55 31.23
N ILE A 1015 9.37 49.62 32.02
CA ILE A 1015 9.24 49.80 33.46
C ILE A 1015 10.52 49.29 34.12
N VAL A 1016 11.26 50.18 34.79
CA VAL A 1016 12.39 49.84 35.64
C VAL A 1016 11.89 49.74 37.08
N GLU A 1017 12.02 48.57 37.69
CA GLU A 1017 11.69 48.34 39.09
C GLU A 1017 12.95 48.49 39.97
N ASP A 1018 12.78 48.93 41.23
CA ASP A 1018 13.90 49.03 42.17
C ASP A 1018 14.40 47.61 42.48
N ASP A 1019 15.69 47.47 42.77
CA ASP A 1019 16.25 46.22 43.28
C ASP A 1019 15.76 45.98 44.72
N ILE A 1020 14.52 45.48 44.84
CA ILE A 1020 13.95 45.02 46.10
C ILE A 1020 14.87 43.92 46.66
N GLU A 1021 15.11 43.98 47.98
CA GLU A 1021 16.06 43.14 48.70
C GLU A 1021 16.00 41.66 48.29
N GLN A 1022 17.18 41.02 48.27
CA GLN A 1022 17.35 39.61 47.91
C GLN A 1022 16.30 38.72 48.57
N ILE A 1023 15.44 38.11 47.75
CA ILE A 1023 14.84 36.84 48.13
C ILE A 1023 15.99 35.83 48.09
N GLU A 1024 16.40 35.29 49.24
CA GLU A 1024 17.36 34.20 49.29
C GLU A 1024 16.82 33.05 48.43
N GLU A 1025 17.58 32.61 47.40
CA GLU A 1025 17.18 31.45 46.61
C GLU A 1025 17.27 30.20 47.49
N THR A 1026 16.13 29.62 47.84
CA THR A 1026 16.08 28.42 48.68
C THR A 1026 16.05 27.16 47.84
N THR A 1027 16.99 26.24 48.10
CA THR A 1027 16.98 24.90 47.50
C THR A 1027 15.79 24.09 48.05
N GLU A 1028 14.88 23.65 47.18
CA GLU A 1028 13.85 22.67 47.50
C GLU A 1028 14.21 21.32 46.88
N ILE A 1029 14.04 20.23 47.65
CA ILE A 1029 14.23 18.86 47.15
C ILE A 1029 12.88 18.16 47.04
N SER A 1030 12.49 17.75 45.83
CA SER A 1030 11.43 16.77 45.61
C SER A 1030 12.03 15.36 45.57
N ALA A 1031 11.35 14.40 46.17
CA ALA A 1031 11.71 12.98 46.18
C ALA A 1031 10.52 12.19 46.76
N GLU A 1032 10.26 11.01 46.20
CA GLU A 1032 9.20 10.07 46.60
C GLU A 1032 9.81 8.80 47.23
N SER A 1033 9.06 8.18 48.16
CA SER A 1033 9.37 6.84 48.66
C SER A 1033 9.08 5.78 47.59
N PHE A 1034 9.87 4.70 47.53
CA PHE A 1034 9.73 3.68 46.48
C PHE A 1034 10.08 2.27 46.98
N THR A 1035 9.66 1.25 46.24
CA THR A 1035 9.88 -0.17 46.58
C THR A 1035 10.95 -0.80 45.68
N ILE A 1036 11.77 -1.70 46.25
CA ILE A 1036 12.74 -2.53 45.53
C ILE A 1036 12.75 -3.96 46.08
N ARG A 1037 13.26 -4.93 45.30
CA ARG A 1037 13.49 -6.30 45.80
C ARG A 1037 14.84 -6.43 46.50
N LEU A 1038 14.94 -7.35 47.46
CA LEU A 1038 16.17 -7.64 48.22
C LEU A 1038 17.39 -8.02 47.34
N SER A 1039 17.18 -8.56 46.13
CA SER A 1039 18.23 -8.85 45.15
C SER A 1039 18.77 -7.60 44.44
N GLU A 1040 17.94 -6.57 44.25
CA GLU A 1040 18.33 -5.29 43.61
C GLU A 1040 19.26 -4.47 44.50
N VAL A 1041 19.18 -4.62 45.82
CA VAL A 1041 19.99 -3.90 46.82
C VAL A 1041 21.48 -3.85 46.47
N ASN A 1042 22.06 -4.97 46.02
CA ASN A 1042 23.49 -5.08 45.76
C ASN A 1042 23.90 -4.59 44.36
N THR A 1043 22.95 -4.37 43.44
CA THR A 1043 23.20 -3.94 42.07
C THR A 1043 22.78 -2.48 41.82
N LEU A 1044 22.05 -1.85 42.75
CA LEU A 1044 21.59 -0.47 42.62
C LEU A 1044 22.73 0.57 42.62
N THR A 1045 22.76 1.34 41.54
CA THR A 1045 23.58 2.55 41.40
C THR A 1045 22.86 3.77 41.99
N ALA A 1046 23.62 4.81 42.32
CA ALA A 1046 23.06 6.07 42.81
C ALA A 1046 22.07 6.71 41.80
N LYS A 1047 22.37 6.63 40.50
CA LYS A 1047 21.51 7.13 39.42
C LYS A 1047 20.13 6.45 39.45
N GLN A 1048 20.10 5.12 39.55
CA GLN A 1048 18.84 4.35 39.60
C GLN A 1048 18.01 4.65 40.86
N ILE A 1049 18.65 4.99 41.98
CA ILE A 1049 17.95 5.41 43.21
C ILE A 1049 17.35 6.81 43.05
N ILE A 1050 18.08 7.75 42.43
CA ILE A 1050 17.57 9.09 42.10
C ILE A 1050 16.37 8.99 41.13
N GLU A 1051 16.49 8.17 40.08
CA GLU A 1051 15.42 7.91 39.11
C GLU A 1051 14.18 7.27 39.75
N LYS A 1052 14.34 6.18 40.53
CA LYS A 1052 13.22 5.49 41.20
C LYS A 1052 12.52 6.37 42.25
N ALA A 1053 13.24 7.27 42.92
CA ALA A 1053 12.67 8.25 43.85
C ALA A 1053 12.12 9.51 43.15
N LYS A 1054 12.25 9.62 41.82
CA LYS A 1054 11.98 10.85 41.03
C LYS A 1054 12.64 12.10 41.63
N ALA A 1055 13.82 11.94 42.23
CA ALA A 1055 14.38 12.96 43.10
C ALA A 1055 15.03 14.10 42.29
N LYS A 1056 14.69 15.35 42.64
CA LYS A 1056 15.25 16.57 42.04
C LYS A 1056 15.52 17.62 43.12
N ALA A 1057 16.57 18.42 42.94
CA ALA A 1057 16.76 19.67 43.67
C ALA A 1057 16.52 20.85 42.72
N ILE A 1058 15.76 21.85 43.17
CA ILE A 1058 15.49 23.08 42.42
C ILE A 1058 15.74 24.31 43.29
N LEU A 1059 16.28 25.37 42.72
CA LEU A 1059 16.31 26.69 43.36
C LEU A 1059 14.94 27.35 43.17
N THR A 1060 14.27 27.67 44.28
CA THR A 1060 13.03 28.44 44.26
C THR A 1060 13.34 29.92 44.53
N PRO A 1061 12.74 30.88 43.80
CA PRO A 1061 11.73 30.71 42.75
C PRO A 1061 12.28 30.47 41.33
N SER A 1062 13.60 30.44 41.12
CA SER A 1062 14.20 30.47 39.76
C SER A 1062 13.99 29.22 38.90
N GLY A 1063 13.55 28.10 39.49
CA GLY A 1063 13.27 26.84 38.80
C GLY A 1063 14.51 26.09 38.31
N LYS A 1064 15.73 26.59 38.58
CA LYS A 1064 16.98 25.98 38.12
C LYS A 1064 17.25 24.69 38.90
N GLU A 1065 17.45 23.58 38.18
CA GLU A 1065 17.86 22.31 38.78
C GLU A 1065 19.28 22.41 39.36
N GLN A 1066 19.51 21.75 40.50
CA GLN A 1066 20.80 21.65 41.17
C GLN A 1066 21.29 20.20 41.27
N GLU A 1067 22.60 20.04 41.42
CA GLU A 1067 23.22 18.72 41.63
C GLU A 1067 22.73 18.09 42.94
N LEU A 1068 22.39 16.80 42.87
CA LEU A 1068 21.76 16.05 43.95
C LEU A 1068 22.68 14.92 44.43
N ALA A 1069 23.26 15.08 45.62
CA ALA A 1069 24.05 14.04 46.27
C ALA A 1069 23.14 13.01 46.96
N LEU A 1070 23.53 11.74 46.95
CA LEU A 1070 22.77 10.64 47.55
C LEU A 1070 23.59 9.92 48.62
N GLU A 1071 23.03 9.82 49.84
CA GLU A 1071 23.53 8.97 50.92
C GLU A 1071 22.56 7.80 51.15
N TYR A 1072 23.04 6.58 50.86
CA TYR A 1072 22.22 5.35 50.85
C TYR A 1072 22.93 4.15 51.51
N THR A 1073 23.84 4.43 52.44
CA THR A 1073 24.67 3.43 53.15
C THR A 1073 23.83 2.40 53.91
N GLU A 1074 22.70 2.81 54.48
CA GLU A 1074 21.76 1.93 55.17
C GLU A 1074 21.11 0.93 54.20
N LEU A 1075 20.58 1.44 53.07
CA LEU A 1075 20.03 0.62 51.99
C LEU A 1075 21.07 -0.37 51.44
N LYS A 1076 22.30 0.10 51.17
CA LYS A 1076 23.39 -0.73 50.65
C LYS A 1076 23.88 -1.81 51.62
N ALA A 1077 23.54 -1.70 52.91
CA ALA A 1077 23.81 -2.70 53.93
C ALA A 1077 22.62 -3.67 54.19
N ALA A 1078 21.49 -3.49 53.50
CA ALA A 1078 20.29 -4.30 53.67
C ALA A 1078 20.54 -5.79 53.33
N LYS A 1079 20.22 -6.68 54.27
CA LYS A 1079 20.32 -8.15 54.12
C LYS A 1079 19.01 -8.89 54.37
N GLN A 1080 17.95 -8.15 54.64
CA GLN A 1080 16.62 -8.66 54.98
C GLN A 1080 15.54 -7.69 54.49
N ILE A 1081 14.31 -8.17 54.38
CA ILE A 1081 13.15 -7.32 54.06
C ILE A 1081 12.93 -6.27 55.15
N GLY A 1082 12.45 -5.08 54.77
CA GLY A 1082 12.20 -3.98 55.69
C GLY A 1082 12.21 -2.61 54.99
N VAL A 1083 11.95 -1.56 55.76
CA VAL A 1083 12.03 -0.17 55.28
C VAL A 1083 13.38 0.42 55.66
N TYR A 1084 14.09 0.97 54.66
CA TYR A 1084 15.44 1.54 54.78
C TYR A 1084 15.41 2.99 54.33
N LYS A 1085 16.24 3.88 54.88
CA LYS A 1085 16.22 5.29 54.51
C LYS A 1085 17.33 5.63 53.52
N VAL A 1086 17.00 6.50 52.56
CA VAL A 1086 17.99 7.18 51.71
C VAL A 1086 17.82 8.68 51.86
N THR A 1087 18.94 9.39 51.89
CA THR A 1087 18.98 10.84 52.08
C THR A 1087 19.51 11.51 50.82
N PHE A 1088 18.68 12.32 50.17
CA PHE A 1088 19.09 13.22 49.10
C PHE A 1088 19.57 14.54 49.72
N LYS A 1089 20.65 15.12 49.20
CA LYS A 1089 21.24 16.38 49.69
C LYS A 1089 21.59 17.29 48.53
N SER A 1090 21.32 18.58 48.68
CA SER A 1090 21.79 19.63 47.78
C SER A 1090 21.92 20.91 48.59
N ASN A 1091 23.12 21.52 48.56
CA ASN A 1091 23.56 22.54 49.53
C ASN A 1091 23.28 22.10 50.99
N ASP A 1092 22.77 23.00 51.83
CA ASP A 1092 22.43 22.72 53.24
C ASP A 1092 21.08 22.00 53.42
N VAL A 1093 20.37 21.69 52.34
CA VAL A 1093 19.05 21.04 52.39
C VAL A 1093 19.17 19.54 52.16
N GLN A 1094 18.47 18.77 52.98
CA GLN A 1094 18.42 17.31 52.88
C GLN A 1094 16.98 16.79 52.99
N LYS A 1095 16.65 15.77 52.20
CA LYS A 1095 15.35 15.08 52.23
C LYS A 1095 15.55 13.58 52.35
N GLN A 1096 14.91 12.99 53.34
CA GLN A 1096 14.85 11.54 53.49
C GLN A 1096 13.57 11.00 52.86
N VAL A 1097 13.71 9.88 52.15
CA VAL A 1097 12.57 9.05 51.73
C VAL A 1097 12.79 7.62 52.19
N GLU A 1098 11.70 6.87 52.22
CA GLU A 1098 11.68 5.48 52.65
C GLU A 1098 11.76 4.57 51.43
N VAL A 1099 12.69 3.63 51.47
CA VAL A 1099 12.86 2.58 50.46
C VAL A 1099 12.39 1.27 51.07
N ILE A 1100 11.26 0.76 50.57
CA ILE A 1100 10.70 -0.51 51.03
C ILE A 1100 11.45 -1.62 50.30
N VAL A 1101 12.30 -2.35 51.01
CA VAL A 1101 12.97 -3.55 50.50
C VAL A 1101 12.08 -4.74 50.79
N GLU A 1102 11.42 -5.22 49.76
CA GLU A 1102 10.53 -6.38 49.85
C GLU A 1102 11.29 -7.67 49.57
N ALA A 1103 10.61 -8.80 49.81
CA ALA A 1103 11.16 -10.10 49.45
C ALA A 1103 11.51 -10.10 47.96
N ASN A 1104 12.49 -10.93 47.58
CA ASN A 1104 12.51 -11.38 46.21
C ASN A 1104 11.21 -12.16 46.01
N GLU A 1105 10.24 -11.56 45.31
CA GLU A 1105 9.24 -12.35 44.63
C GLU A 1105 10.02 -13.42 43.86
N GLU A 1106 9.70 -14.69 44.12
CA GLU A 1106 9.95 -15.68 43.09
C GLU A 1106 9.38 -15.10 41.80
N LEU A 1107 10.16 -15.17 40.71
CA LEU A 1107 9.63 -14.97 39.35
C LEU A 1107 8.21 -15.48 39.33
N GLN A 1108 7.24 -14.65 38.90
CA GLN A 1108 5.88 -15.14 38.70
C GLN A 1108 5.99 -16.29 37.71
N LYS A 1109 6.06 -17.52 38.27
CA LYS A 1109 6.01 -18.74 37.50
C LYS A 1109 4.74 -18.62 36.71
N GLU A 1110 4.86 -18.89 35.42
CA GLU A 1110 3.76 -19.12 34.53
C GLU A 1110 2.77 -20.08 35.21
N ILE A 1111 1.69 -19.54 35.80
CA ILE A 1111 0.80 -20.35 36.64
C ILE A 1111 -0.19 -21.00 35.70
N THR A 1112 -0.09 -22.31 35.54
CA THR A 1112 -1.11 -23.09 34.83
C THR A 1112 -2.39 -23.12 35.66
N GLN A 1113 -3.37 -22.33 35.28
CA GLN A 1113 -4.72 -22.39 35.85
C GLN A 1113 -5.53 -23.48 35.13
N ILE A 1114 -6.03 -24.47 35.87
CA ILE A 1114 -6.92 -25.51 35.33
C ILE A 1114 -8.37 -25.25 35.78
N THR A 1115 -9.26 -25.04 34.81
CA THR A 1115 -10.72 -25.02 35.00
C THR A 1115 -11.32 -26.34 34.54
N ALA A 1116 -12.23 -26.93 35.31
CA ALA A 1116 -13.02 -28.11 34.93
C ALA A 1116 -14.32 -28.15 35.75
N GLU A 1117 -15.42 -28.56 35.12
CA GLU A 1117 -16.77 -28.64 35.68
C GLU A 1117 -17.19 -30.11 35.95
N PRO A 1118 -17.85 -30.42 37.08
CA PRO A 1118 -18.50 -31.71 37.31
C PRO A 1118 -19.56 -32.05 36.24
N PHE A 1119 -19.64 -33.32 35.83
CA PHE A 1119 -20.64 -33.80 34.88
C PHE A 1119 -21.26 -35.15 35.29
N THR A 1120 -22.34 -35.55 34.61
CA THR A 1120 -23.05 -36.83 34.82
C THR A 1120 -22.96 -37.72 33.58
N VAL A 1121 -22.86 -39.03 33.76
CA VAL A 1121 -22.72 -40.03 32.69
C VAL A 1121 -23.47 -41.33 33.04
N LYS A 1122 -23.97 -42.08 32.06
CA LYS A 1122 -24.63 -43.38 32.33
C LYS A 1122 -23.61 -44.50 32.52
N LEU A 1123 -23.93 -45.47 33.37
CA LEU A 1123 -23.04 -46.60 33.68
C LEU A 1123 -22.63 -47.40 32.43
N SER A 1124 -23.51 -47.53 31.43
CA SER A 1124 -23.22 -48.13 30.12
C SER A 1124 -22.17 -47.37 29.30
N GLU A 1125 -22.15 -46.04 29.37
CA GLU A 1125 -21.28 -45.15 28.60
C GLU A 1125 -19.85 -45.08 29.18
N VAL A 1126 -19.70 -45.30 30.48
CA VAL A 1126 -18.42 -45.14 31.21
C VAL A 1126 -17.26 -45.90 30.56
N LYS A 1127 -17.50 -47.15 30.11
CA LYS A 1127 -16.45 -47.99 29.53
C LYS A 1127 -15.99 -47.54 28.14
N SER A 1128 -16.79 -46.73 27.43
CA SER A 1128 -16.45 -46.19 26.12
C SER A 1128 -15.88 -44.76 26.18
N LEU A 1129 -15.87 -44.11 27.36
CA LEU A 1129 -15.27 -42.79 27.53
C LEU A 1129 -13.78 -42.79 27.16
N THR A 1130 -13.44 -41.95 26.19
CA THR A 1130 -12.07 -41.56 25.87
C THR A 1130 -11.63 -40.35 26.71
N GLU A 1131 -10.33 -40.11 26.79
CA GLU A 1131 -9.75 -38.95 27.49
C GLU A 1131 -10.33 -37.62 26.97
N ASN A 1132 -10.40 -37.44 25.65
CA ASN A 1132 -10.99 -36.25 25.03
C ASN A 1132 -12.46 -36.05 25.41
N GLN A 1133 -13.27 -37.11 25.43
CA GLN A 1133 -14.68 -37.00 25.84
C GLN A 1133 -14.86 -36.64 27.31
N VAL A 1134 -13.90 -37.02 28.17
CA VAL A 1134 -13.88 -36.59 29.58
C VAL A 1134 -13.46 -35.13 29.71
N ILE A 1135 -12.51 -34.65 28.90
CA ILE A 1135 -12.14 -33.22 28.79
C ILE A 1135 -13.35 -32.39 28.31
N GLU A 1136 -14.00 -32.81 27.22
CA GLU A 1136 -15.15 -32.12 26.63
C GLU A 1136 -16.34 -32.04 27.60
N LYS A 1137 -16.76 -33.18 28.19
CA LYS A 1137 -17.88 -33.21 29.14
C LYS A 1137 -17.60 -32.42 30.42
N ALA A 1138 -16.34 -32.33 30.85
CA ALA A 1138 -15.92 -31.48 31.96
C ALA A 1138 -15.62 -30.03 31.57
N ARG A 1139 -15.71 -29.67 30.28
CA ARG A 1139 -15.25 -28.37 29.74
C ARG A 1139 -13.85 -27.98 30.23
N ALA A 1140 -12.97 -28.98 30.36
CA ALA A 1140 -11.69 -28.79 31.01
C ALA A 1140 -10.73 -27.98 30.12
N LYS A 1141 -10.09 -26.96 30.71
CA LYS A 1141 -9.05 -26.15 30.08
C LYS A 1141 -7.91 -25.89 31.06
N ALA A 1142 -6.69 -25.89 30.55
CA ALA A 1142 -5.51 -25.41 31.24
C ALA A 1142 -4.99 -24.17 30.49
N VAL A 1143 -4.76 -23.07 31.21
CA VAL A 1143 -4.21 -21.83 30.62
C VAL A 1143 -3.03 -21.35 31.44
N LEU A 1144 -1.98 -20.90 30.74
CA LEU A 1144 -0.79 -20.34 31.32
C LEU A 1144 -1.05 -18.86 31.67
N LEU A 1145 -0.84 -18.41 32.91
CA LEU A 1145 -0.99 -16.99 33.27
C LEU A 1145 0.39 -16.33 33.49
N PRO A 1146 0.59 -15.09 32.98
CA PRO A 1146 -0.40 -14.21 32.37
C PRO A 1146 -0.62 -14.36 30.86
N SER A 1147 0.14 -15.18 30.13
CA SER A 1147 0.14 -15.21 28.66
C SER A 1147 -1.17 -15.69 28.01
N ARG A 1148 -2.05 -16.36 28.78
CA ARG A 1148 -3.31 -17.01 28.35
C ARG A 1148 -3.13 -18.12 27.31
N GLU A 1149 -1.92 -18.65 27.18
CA GLU A 1149 -1.63 -19.76 26.27
C GLU A 1149 -2.30 -21.06 26.76
N GLU A 1150 -3.09 -21.71 25.90
CA GLU A 1150 -3.72 -23.00 26.26
C GLU A 1150 -2.66 -24.10 26.37
N GLN A 1151 -2.65 -24.80 27.52
CA GLN A 1151 -1.69 -25.84 27.85
C GLN A 1151 -2.30 -27.23 27.63
N VAL A 1152 -1.45 -28.20 27.30
CA VAL A 1152 -1.88 -29.59 27.13
C VAL A 1152 -2.40 -30.14 28.46
N LEU A 1153 -3.61 -30.72 28.41
CA LEU A 1153 -4.25 -31.41 29.53
C LEU A 1153 -4.02 -32.91 29.44
N SER A 1154 -3.70 -33.52 30.57
CA SER A 1154 -3.76 -34.97 30.77
C SER A 1154 -4.81 -35.33 31.82
N VAL A 1155 -5.51 -36.45 31.66
CA VAL A 1155 -6.63 -36.84 32.52
C VAL A 1155 -6.44 -38.22 33.12
N LYS A 1156 -6.37 -38.27 34.44
CA LYS A 1156 -6.44 -39.51 35.21
C LYS A 1156 -7.89 -39.79 35.60
N TYR A 1157 -8.53 -40.66 34.84
CA TYR A 1157 -9.93 -41.09 35.05
C TYR A 1157 -10.10 -42.62 35.21
N SER A 1158 -9.04 -43.35 35.59
CA SER A 1158 -9.09 -44.82 35.71
C SER A 1158 -10.19 -45.31 36.66
N ALA A 1159 -10.38 -44.64 37.80
CA ALA A 1159 -11.44 -44.95 38.75
C ALA A 1159 -12.85 -44.78 38.15
N LEU A 1160 -13.06 -43.76 37.31
CA LEU A 1160 -14.29 -43.61 36.53
C LEU A 1160 -14.38 -44.75 35.51
N ARG A 1161 -13.36 -44.96 34.67
CA ARG A 1161 -13.35 -45.97 33.59
C ARG A 1161 -13.60 -47.41 34.06
N GLU A 1162 -13.21 -47.73 35.29
CA GLU A 1162 -13.40 -49.04 35.93
C GLU A 1162 -14.72 -49.17 36.71
N ALA A 1163 -15.58 -48.14 36.73
CA ALA A 1163 -16.86 -48.17 37.46
C ALA A 1163 -17.77 -49.32 37.00
N THR A 1164 -18.22 -50.12 37.97
CA THR A 1164 -19.21 -51.19 37.79
C THR A 1164 -20.54 -50.88 38.48
N GLU A 1165 -20.64 -49.76 39.20
CA GLU A 1165 -21.78 -49.37 40.03
C GLU A 1165 -22.07 -47.87 39.86
N VAL A 1166 -23.26 -47.43 40.28
CA VAL A 1166 -23.64 -46.01 40.30
C VAL A 1166 -22.99 -45.30 41.49
N GLY A 1167 -22.50 -44.07 41.29
CA GLY A 1167 -21.75 -43.35 42.33
C GLY A 1167 -21.00 -42.13 41.81
N ASN A 1168 -20.29 -41.44 42.70
CA ASN A 1168 -19.40 -40.33 42.34
C ASN A 1168 -17.97 -40.86 42.18
N TYR A 1169 -17.33 -40.55 41.05
CA TYR A 1169 -15.99 -40.99 40.71
C TYR A 1169 -15.09 -39.77 40.46
N LYS A 1170 -13.90 -39.78 41.08
CA LYS A 1170 -12.94 -38.68 40.95
C LYS A 1170 -12.20 -38.74 39.62
N VAL A 1171 -12.08 -37.58 38.97
CA VAL A 1171 -11.29 -37.39 37.75
C VAL A 1171 -10.31 -36.25 37.99
N THR A 1172 -9.02 -36.51 37.75
CA THR A 1172 -7.93 -35.55 37.96
C THR A 1172 -7.38 -35.07 36.62
N PHE A 1173 -7.51 -33.77 36.36
CA PHE A 1173 -6.88 -33.06 35.25
C PHE A 1173 -5.51 -32.54 35.69
N THR A 1174 -4.47 -32.76 34.89
CA THR A 1174 -3.08 -32.38 35.20
C THR A 1174 -2.43 -31.67 34.03
N SER A 1175 -1.74 -30.55 34.30
CA SER A 1175 -0.93 -29.79 33.35
C SER A 1175 0.14 -28.99 34.10
N ASN A 1176 1.40 -29.06 33.65
CA ASN A 1176 2.59 -28.45 34.30
C ASN A 1176 2.60 -28.57 35.84
N ASP A 1177 2.50 -29.81 36.34
CA ASP A 1177 2.43 -30.18 37.77
C ASP A 1177 1.25 -29.61 38.59
N VAL A 1178 0.38 -28.78 37.99
CA VAL A 1178 -0.89 -28.37 38.60
C VAL A 1178 -1.95 -29.45 38.38
N GLN A 1179 -2.73 -29.74 39.43
CA GLN A 1179 -3.82 -30.72 39.39
C GLN A 1179 -5.16 -30.10 39.79
N LYS A 1180 -6.22 -30.44 39.04
CA LYS A 1180 -7.61 -30.11 39.37
C LYS A 1180 -8.44 -31.38 39.39
N GLU A 1181 -9.09 -31.66 40.51
CA GLU A 1181 -10.01 -32.78 40.64
C GLU A 1181 -11.47 -32.32 40.54
N ILE A 1182 -12.30 -33.12 39.88
CA ILE A 1182 -13.77 -33.02 39.89
C ILE A 1182 -14.39 -34.36 40.30
N GLU A 1183 -15.64 -34.34 40.76
CA GLU A 1183 -16.46 -35.53 40.87
C GLU A 1183 -17.35 -35.69 39.62
N VAL A 1184 -17.29 -36.85 38.98
CA VAL A 1184 -18.17 -37.25 37.89
C VAL A 1184 -19.21 -38.22 38.45
N LYS A 1185 -20.49 -37.93 38.21
CA LYS A 1185 -21.60 -38.74 38.72
C LYS A 1185 -22.02 -39.80 37.71
N VAL A 1186 -21.88 -41.07 38.08
CA VAL A 1186 -22.36 -42.21 37.28
C VAL A 1186 -23.75 -42.60 37.74
N VAL A 1187 -24.71 -42.66 36.81
CA VAL A 1187 -26.13 -42.95 37.07
C VAL A 1187 -26.61 -44.19 36.33
N SER A 1188 -27.74 -44.77 36.77
CA SER A 1188 -28.37 -45.91 36.10
C SER A 1188 -29.03 -45.50 34.78
N GLU A 1189 -29.26 -46.47 33.91
CA GLU A 1189 -29.79 -46.24 32.56
C GLU A 1189 -31.15 -45.53 32.53
N ASP A 1190 -31.97 -45.76 33.57
CA ASP A 1190 -33.32 -45.18 33.75
C ASP A 1190 -33.32 -43.68 34.12
N VAL A 1191 -32.15 -43.07 34.35
CA VAL A 1191 -32.05 -41.63 34.61
C VAL A 1191 -31.97 -40.86 33.28
N ASP A 1192 -32.91 -39.95 33.07
CA ASP A 1192 -32.90 -39.03 31.94
C ASP A 1192 -31.93 -37.87 32.23
N ILE A 1193 -30.84 -37.78 31.47
CA ILE A 1193 -29.82 -36.74 31.61
C ILE A 1193 -30.18 -35.62 30.62
N GLN A 1194 -31.02 -34.68 31.04
CA GLN A 1194 -31.28 -33.48 30.25
C GLN A 1194 -30.16 -32.46 30.45
N ASP A 1195 -29.61 -31.94 29.35
CA ASP A 1195 -28.57 -30.90 29.36
C ASP A 1195 -29.09 -29.61 30.00
N THR A 1196 -28.89 -29.47 31.31
CA THR A 1196 -29.27 -28.27 32.05
C THR A 1196 -28.26 -27.16 31.79
N VAL A 1197 -28.47 -26.41 30.71
CA VAL A 1197 -27.81 -25.11 30.48
C VAL A 1197 -28.33 -24.11 31.52
N LEU A 1198 -27.78 -24.16 32.73
CA LEU A 1198 -28.05 -23.21 33.81
C LEU A 1198 -26.87 -22.26 33.96
N GLY A 1199 -27.04 -21.05 33.41
CA GLY A 1199 -26.15 -19.94 33.70
C GLY A 1199 -26.17 -19.58 35.19
N GLY A 1200 -25.02 -19.22 35.73
CA GLY A 1200 -24.85 -18.86 37.14
C GLY A 1200 -25.57 -17.58 37.53
N ARG A 1201 -26.86 -17.67 37.87
CA ARG A 1201 -27.49 -16.76 38.84
C ARG A 1201 -27.39 -17.39 40.23
N ASN A 1202 -26.77 -16.67 41.15
CA ASN A 1202 -26.67 -17.08 42.56
C ASN A 1202 -28.06 -17.23 43.19
N VAL A 1203 -28.55 -18.47 43.31
CA VAL A 1203 -29.69 -18.81 44.16
C VAL A 1203 -29.15 -19.22 45.52
N ARG A 1204 -29.31 -18.33 46.50
CA ARG A 1204 -28.92 -18.53 47.89
C ARG A 1204 -29.89 -19.51 48.55
N VAL A 1205 -29.43 -20.71 48.91
CA VAL A 1205 -30.18 -21.66 49.75
C VAL A 1205 -29.65 -21.56 51.19
N PRO A 1206 -30.51 -21.53 52.24
CA PRO A 1206 -30.06 -21.25 53.60
C PRO A 1206 -29.62 -22.51 54.36
N GLU A 1207 -28.61 -22.39 55.21
CA GLU A 1207 -28.31 -23.39 56.22
C GLU A 1207 -29.40 -23.42 57.31
N THR A 1208 -29.89 -24.61 57.62
CA THR A 1208 -30.73 -24.86 58.80
C THR A 1208 -29.88 -25.44 59.93
N SER A 1209 -29.63 -24.65 60.97
CA SER A 1209 -29.88 -25.07 62.36
C SER A 1209 -29.38 -24.04 63.39
N GLN A 1210 -30.32 -23.42 64.11
CA GLN A 1210 -30.39 -23.54 65.58
C GLN A 1210 -31.74 -23.03 66.09
N GLN A 1211 -32.17 -23.57 67.23
CA GLN A 1211 -33.46 -23.31 67.86
C GLN A 1211 -33.42 -22.01 68.67
N GLU A 1212 -34.53 -21.27 68.73
CA GLU A 1212 -35.42 -21.18 69.91
C GLU A 1212 -36.48 -20.07 69.71
N LYS A 1213 -37.66 -20.25 70.33
CA LYS A 1213 -38.60 -19.23 70.91
C LYS A 1213 -38.84 -17.90 70.11
N LEU A 1214 -40.06 -17.40 69.91
CA LEU A 1214 -41.23 -17.40 70.81
C LEU A 1214 -42.52 -16.98 70.06
N HIS A 1215 -43.68 -17.24 70.68
CA HIS A 1215 -45.05 -16.77 70.45
C HIS A 1215 -45.40 -15.61 69.46
N SER A 1216 -46.32 -15.96 68.54
CA SER A 1216 -47.74 -15.51 68.46
C SER A 1216 -48.21 -14.29 67.62
N ASP A 1217 -49.44 -14.52 67.13
CA ASP A 1217 -50.57 -13.57 66.96
C ASP A 1217 -50.93 -12.92 65.61
N THR A 1218 -51.99 -13.52 65.03
CA THR A 1218 -53.24 -12.86 64.58
C THR A 1218 -53.40 -12.44 63.11
N ALA A 1219 -53.90 -13.41 62.35
CA ALA A 1219 -54.86 -13.34 61.25
C ALA A 1219 -55.77 -12.09 61.12
N LYS A 1220 -56.15 -11.73 59.86
CA LYS A 1220 -57.53 -11.96 59.33
C LYS A 1220 -57.82 -11.47 57.88
N LYS A 1221 -58.79 -12.17 57.27
CA LYS A 1221 -59.81 -11.73 56.28
C LYS A 1221 -59.50 -11.61 54.76
N LEU A 1222 -59.86 -12.69 54.07
CA LEU A 1222 -60.78 -12.72 52.90
C LEU A 1222 -62.19 -12.14 53.27
N PRO A 1223 -63.13 -11.79 52.34
CA PRO A 1223 -63.56 -12.65 51.22
C PRO A 1223 -64.03 -12.03 49.86
N GLU A 1224 -64.01 -12.89 48.82
CA GLU A 1224 -65.06 -13.23 47.82
C GLU A 1224 -65.90 -12.12 47.11
N THR A 1225 -66.16 -12.19 45.80
CA THR A 1225 -67.17 -13.08 45.15
C THR A 1225 -67.22 -12.83 43.62
N GLY A 1226 -67.75 -13.78 42.80
CA GLY A 1226 -68.29 -13.47 41.46
C GLY A 1226 -68.06 -14.49 40.32
N GLU A 1227 -68.82 -15.59 40.26
CA GLU A 1227 -68.81 -16.56 39.15
C GLU A 1227 -69.76 -16.22 37.98
N ASN A 1228 -69.51 -16.77 36.77
CA ASN A 1228 -70.45 -17.48 35.86
C ASN A 1228 -70.01 -17.40 34.35
N ASN A 1229 -70.40 -18.28 33.40
CA ASN A 1229 -70.53 -19.75 33.36
C ASN A 1229 -70.84 -20.24 31.90
N LYS A 1230 -70.28 -21.38 31.46
CA LYS A 1230 -70.66 -22.25 30.29
C LYS A 1230 -70.58 -21.68 28.84
N LYS A 1231 -70.64 -22.44 27.73
CA LYS A 1231 -70.13 -23.76 27.20
C LYS A 1231 -71.06 -24.31 26.07
N TYR A 1232 -70.47 -24.64 24.91
CA TYR A 1232 -70.87 -25.60 23.83
C TYR A 1232 -72.04 -25.39 22.83
N VAL A 1233 -71.74 -25.67 21.54
CA VAL A 1233 -72.42 -26.52 20.49
C VAL A 1233 -71.81 -26.14 19.10
N LEU A 1234 -71.08 -26.99 18.35
CA LEU A 1234 -71.51 -28.02 17.35
C LEU A 1234 -72.24 -27.42 16.10
N VAL A 1235 -71.91 -27.64 14.80
CA VAL A 1235 -70.86 -28.39 14.02
C VAL A 1235 -70.74 -27.80 12.57
N GLU A 1236 -69.75 -28.25 11.76
CA GLU A 1236 -69.87 -28.69 10.33
C GLU A 1236 -69.22 -27.92 9.13
N TYR A 1237 -68.82 -28.74 8.13
CA TYR A 1237 -68.35 -28.51 6.73
C TYR A 1237 -66.89 -28.10 6.36
N MET A 1238 -66.37 -28.87 5.39
CA MET A 1238 -65.06 -28.79 4.74
C MET A 1238 -65.14 -28.12 3.34
N TYR A 1239 -63.97 -28.01 2.70
CA TYR A 1239 -63.70 -27.96 1.24
C TYR A 1239 -63.54 -26.58 0.55
N ILE A 1240 -62.54 -26.54 -0.35
CA ILE A 1240 -62.18 -25.49 -1.32
C ILE A 1240 -61.53 -24.22 -0.72
N VAL A 1241 -60.18 -24.23 -0.55
CA VAL A 1241 -59.20 -23.60 -1.46
C VAL A 1241 -57.83 -24.24 -1.22
N THR A 1242 -57.48 -25.30 -1.98
CA THR A 1242 -56.15 -25.95 -1.90
C THR A 1242 -55.71 -26.45 -3.29
N LEU A 1243 -56.04 -25.69 -4.34
CA LEU A 1243 -55.82 -26.06 -5.74
C LEU A 1243 -55.40 -24.88 -6.65
N LEU A 1244 -54.80 -23.81 -6.09
CA LEU A 1244 -54.29 -22.66 -6.85
C LEU A 1244 -52.92 -22.16 -6.35
N TYR A 1245 -52.02 -23.08 -5.99
CA TYR A 1245 -50.61 -22.73 -5.66
C TYR A 1245 -49.56 -23.72 -6.19
N ILE A 1246 -49.95 -24.66 -7.06
CA ILE A 1246 -49.02 -25.58 -7.73
C ILE A 1246 -49.33 -25.52 -9.22
N GLY A 1247 -48.48 -24.82 -9.97
CA GLY A 1247 -48.58 -24.69 -11.42
C GLY A 1247 -48.54 -23.24 -11.91
N PHE A 1248 -47.36 -22.61 -11.87
CA PHE A 1248 -46.87 -21.66 -12.90
C PHE A 1248 -45.39 -21.26 -12.61
N ARG A 1249 -44.49 -22.24 -12.73
CA ARG A 1249 -43.08 -22.02 -13.11
C ARG A 1249 -42.71 -23.10 -14.13
N PHE A 1250 -41.86 -22.73 -15.08
CA PHE A 1250 -41.72 -23.34 -16.42
C PHE A 1250 -43.02 -23.13 -17.24
N LEU A 1251 -43.01 -22.51 -18.43
CA LEU A 1251 -41.95 -22.49 -19.45
C LEU A 1251 -42.05 -21.23 -20.37
N TYR A 1252 -40.88 -20.76 -20.83
CA TYR A 1252 -40.61 -20.09 -22.12
C TYR A 1252 -41.19 -18.69 -22.51
N ILE A 1253 -40.27 -17.72 -22.53
CA ILE A 1253 -39.74 -17.02 -23.73
C ILE A 1253 -40.64 -16.06 -24.57
N LYS A 1254 -39.97 -14.94 -24.93
CA LYS A 1254 -40.17 -14.00 -26.08
C LYS A 1254 -41.12 -12.79 -25.92
N VAL A 1255 -40.51 -11.60 -26.12
CA VAL A 1255 -40.92 -10.54 -27.11
C VAL A 1255 -42.24 -9.78 -26.76
N VAL A 1256 -42.32 -8.43 -26.76
CA VAL A 1256 -41.39 -7.39 -27.26
C VAL A 1256 -41.78 -5.98 -26.73
N ASN A 1257 -40.90 -5.00 -26.91
CA ASN A 1257 -41.10 -3.54 -26.91
C ASN A 1257 -42.15 -2.89 -25.98
N GLY A 1258 -41.65 -2.17 -24.97
CA GLY A 1258 -41.47 -0.72 -25.12
C GLY A 1258 -42.66 0.21 -24.83
N ASN A 1259 -42.33 1.36 -24.22
CA ASN A 1259 -43.16 2.57 -24.07
C ASN A 1259 -44.45 2.41 -23.22
N GLN A 1260 -44.95 3.41 -22.49
CA GLN A 1260 -44.47 4.75 -22.11
C GLN A 1260 -45.40 5.26 -20.98
N PHE A 1261 -44.95 6.23 -20.17
CA PHE A 1261 -45.80 7.15 -19.37
C PHE A 1261 -46.72 6.52 -18.28
N SER A 1262 -47.10 7.20 -17.19
CA SER A 1262 -46.67 8.50 -16.64
C SER A 1262 -47.10 8.66 -15.16
N LYS A 1263 -46.30 9.41 -14.39
CA LYS A 1263 -46.67 10.42 -13.37
C LYS A 1263 -47.74 10.12 -12.30
N ARG A 1264 -47.32 10.38 -11.04
CA ARG A 1264 -48.07 11.12 -9.96
C ARG A 1264 -49.32 10.44 -9.40
N GLU A 1265 -49.73 10.64 -8.14
CA GLU A 1265 -49.27 11.38 -6.96
C GLU A 1265 -49.67 10.46 -5.77
N LYS A 1266 -48.87 10.27 -4.71
CA LYS A 1266 -48.67 11.22 -3.62
C LYS A 1266 -47.63 10.68 -2.63
#